data_AF-A0A8J3Z3U2-F1
#
_entry.id   AF-A0A8J3Z3U2-F1
#
_cell.length_a   1.000
_cell.length_b   1.000
_cell.length_c   1.000
_cell.angle_alpha   90.00
_cell.angle_beta   90.00
_cell.angle_gamma   90.00
#
_symmetry.space_group_name_H-M   'P 1'
#
loop_
_entity.id
_entity.type
_entity.pdbx_description
1 polymer ?
#
loop_
_entity_poly.entity_id
_entity_poly.type
_entity_poly.pdbx_seq_one_letter_code
_entity_poly.pdbx_strand_id
1 'polypeptide(L)'
;MADHLVSLLLAGGSEVNEGAYNNVDAWSTTLRGDDADSPGGRLVTTHEALHVVLNDTTAYGMALAGYAVLARHADSGYVAALRQLVDGCRITHEAFATFGSLWLVGDGDLGLLRGYSDYWGWYRDASDLVPHLPDHDRRKELMIEAAIRVCMQSNGLARLLEDGLSAGAWHALGGADRPDDRFGQLHQRVSEGFWRKAWAECEDAIANSAALEALRAAVTDPALRVDTYDEEYGPAWQTCSEHLFRRAAGLLAPSTTLAYDGHRDLIQQVIDAAERIAPQTTGILAPSTDERTVEDEGYEIRPRERLVIRTVPREVRLAQLTHLSQTHRRRLLSASGDETYVYCAVRPAFRLLEQFQFTGPDRKWLDRLGAEPVVATRSGDADSGPLDMIVLDTPDQLAGIINAATDRVAVYVNVSLRCFADQRWLKRWSAPLQRARLSCLFDLSPFEQFALWRRDGDRVAYAIGAVGDNGQARANVLAFRVGDNRIPLLLLCSPVTGHVLTRYLREQFVEAVEDPGVLNDDTDLVVKTISHLMTEEAFIDIDRVEQLSAGKANATGRPKNGVWRTLVRLVGFDGDRVLAIVPAWDSDTVVQTPSAGLPFTALMALEMDQRPVRGTAWVNLDADSAEDLRIDGFMMSGPLPTDESLGLTSDA
;
A
#
# COMPACT_ATOMS: atom_id res chain seq x y z
N MET A 1 21.20 11.07 -24.11
CA MET A 1 19.90 10.43 -23.84
C MET A 1 19.74 10.42 -22.34
N ALA A 2 18.80 11.21 -21.80
CA ALA A 2 18.50 11.20 -20.38
C ALA A 2 17.84 9.86 -20.04
N ASP A 3 18.34 9.20 -19.01
CA ASP A 3 18.01 7.83 -18.63
C ASP A 3 16.53 7.71 -18.25
N HIS A 4 15.73 7.14 -19.16
CA HIS A 4 14.27 7.04 -19.06
C HIS A 4 13.86 6.31 -17.79
N LEU A 5 14.60 5.30 -17.34
CA LEU A 5 14.27 4.57 -16.11
C LEU A 5 14.49 5.43 -14.88
N VAL A 6 15.60 6.16 -14.75
CA VAL A 6 15.85 7.00 -13.57
C VAL A 6 14.93 8.23 -13.56
N SER A 7 14.58 8.74 -14.74
CA SER A 7 13.49 9.69 -14.87
C SER A 7 12.18 9.02 -14.45
N LEU A 8 11.78 7.84 -14.91
CA LEU A 8 10.57 7.13 -14.46
C LEU A 8 10.56 6.84 -12.94
N LEU A 9 11.72 6.45 -12.37
CA LEU A 9 11.95 6.26 -10.93
C LEU A 9 11.79 7.56 -10.12
N LEU A 10 11.93 8.73 -10.76
CA LEU A 10 11.93 10.05 -10.12
C LEU A 10 10.88 11.05 -10.68
N ALA A 11 10.16 10.71 -11.75
CA ALA A 11 9.32 11.55 -12.62
C ALA A 11 8.71 10.74 -13.79
N GLY A 12 7.45 10.28 -13.65
CA GLY A 12 6.71 9.58 -14.72
C GLY A 12 6.47 10.44 -15.98
N GLY A 13 6.72 9.91 -17.18
CA GLY A 13 6.42 10.64 -18.42
C GLY A 13 6.87 10.05 -19.78
N SER A 14 5.98 9.31 -20.46
CA SER A 14 5.95 8.99 -21.91
C SER A 14 4.51 8.70 -22.40
N GLU A 15 4.19 8.96 -23.66
CA GLU A 15 2.82 9.03 -24.23
C GLU A 15 2.02 7.71 -24.35
N VAL A 16 2.44 6.62 -23.69
CA VAL A 16 1.82 5.27 -23.75
C VAL A 16 1.35 4.85 -22.34
N ASN A 17 0.69 3.69 -22.16
CA ASN A 17 0.53 3.12 -20.81
C ASN A 17 1.92 2.90 -20.20
N GLU A 18 2.10 3.35 -18.96
CA GLU A 18 3.41 3.33 -18.31
C GLU A 18 3.31 2.78 -16.90
N GLY A 19 4.28 1.98 -16.54
CA GLY A 19 4.61 1.66 -15.17
C GLY A 19 5.88 2.40 -14.76
N ALA A 20 6.00 2.70 -13.47
CA ALA A 20 7.27 3.08 -12.89
C ALA A 20 7.34 2.65 -11.42
N TYR A 21 8.30 1.80 -11.10
CA TYR A 21 8.49 1.30 -9.74
C TYR A 21 9.65 2.01 -9.04
N ASN A 22 9.41 2.70 -7.92
CA ASN A 22 10.37 3.66 -7.36
C ASN A 22 11.43 3.07 -6.39
N ASN A 23 11.57 1.74 -6.32
CA ASN A 23 12.50 0.98 -5.46
C ASN A 23 12.38 1.19 -3.93
N VAL A 24 11.41 1.98 -3.43
CA VAL A 24 11.29 2.26 -1.97
C VAL A 24 9.98 1.76 -1.42
N ASP A 25 8.86 2.21 -1.98
CA ASP A 25 7.56 2.13 -1.31
C ASP A 25 6.37 1.95 -2.27
N ALA A 26 6.50 2.37 -3.53
CA ALA A 26 5.39 2.39 -4.47
C ALA A 26 5.83 2.07 -5.90
N TRP A 27 4.87 1.58 -6.68
CA TRP A 27 4.91 1.61 -8.13
C TRP A 27 3.72 2.39 -8.65
N SER A 28 3.92 3.09 -9.75
CA SER A 28 2.88 3.90 -10.38
C SER A 28 2.45 3.28 -11.69
N THR A 29 1.15 3.30 -11.96
CA THR A 29 0.59 2.98 -13.28
C THR A 29 -0.11 4.19 -13.85
N THR A 30 0.21 4.51 -15.10
CA THR A 30 -0.50 5.51 -15.90
C THR A 30 -1.15 4.78 -17.07
N LEU A 31 -2.48 4.79 -17.14
CA LEU A 31 -3.23 4.03 -18.14
C LEU A 31 -3.73 4.88 -19.32
N ARG A 32 -3.19 6.11 -19.48
CA ARG A 32 -3.37 7.15 -20.52
C ARG A 32 -4.53 7.01 -21.55
N GLY A 33 -5.73 6.63 -21.10
CA GLY A 33 -6.94 6.51 -21.92
C GLY A 33 -7.27 5.11 -22.45
N ASP A 34 -6.41 4.11 -22.22
CA ASP A 34 -6.75 2.72 -22.43
C ASP A 34 -7.65 2.20 -21.30
N ASP A 35 -8.46 1.20 -21.63
CA ASP A 35 -9.28 0.50 -20.65
C ASP A 35 -8.34 -0.17 -19.64
N ALA A 36 -8.48 0.18 -18.36
CA ALA A 36 -7.67 -0.37 -17.29
C ALA A 36 -7.86 -1.88 -17.13
N ASP A 37 -9.01 -2.40 -17.58
CA ASP A 37 -9.31 -3.82 -17.66
C ASP A 37 -8.76 -4.49 -18.92
N SER A 38 -8.22 -3.72 -19.87
CA SER A 38 -7.59 -4.29 -21.06
C SER A 38 -6.41 -5.19 -20.68
N PRO A 39 -6.09 -6.20 -21.52
CA PRO A 39 -4.89 -7.01 -21.34
C PRO A 39 -3.62 -6.16 -21.20
N GLY A 40 -3.52 -5.03 -21.92
CA GLY A 40 -2.38 -4.10 -21.82
C GLY A 40 -2.27 -3.44 -20.44
N GLY A 41 -3.37 -2.88 -19.93
CA GLY A 41 -3.37 -2.23 -18.60
C GLY A 41 -3.06 -3.22 -17.46
N ARG A 42 -3.62 -4.43 -17.55
CA ARG A 42 -3.32 -5.52 -16.60
C ARG A 42 -1.87 -5.99 -16.69
N LEU A 43 -1.31 -6.04 -17.90
CA LEU A 43 0.07 -6.45 -18.15
C LEU A 43 1.05 -5.48 -17.52
N VAL A 44 0.89 -4.17 -17.75
CA VAL A 44 1.75 -3.13 -17.13
C VAL A 44 1.66 -3.20 -15.60
N THR A 45 0.44 -3.31 -15.06
CA THR A 45 0.23 -3.43 -13.61
C THR A 45 0.91 -4.67 -13.02
N THR A 46 0.89 -5.79 -13.74
CA THR A 46 1.54 -7.03 -13.29
C THR A 46 3.05 -6.96 -13.44
N HIS A 47 3.54 -6.31 -14.49
CA HIS A 47 4.96 -6.07 -14.73
C HIS A 47 5.61 -5.31 -13.57
N GLU A 48 5.03 -4.19 -13.16
CA GLU A 48 5.58 -3.40 -12.04
C GLU A 48 5.55 -4.17 -10.71
N ALA A 49 4.48 -4.93 -10.46
CA ALA A 49 4.42 -5.77 -9.27
C ALA A 49 5.51 -6.86 -9.26
N LEU A 50 5.87 -7.42 -10.41
CA LEU A 50 6.96 -8.40 -10.51
C LEU A 50 8.33 -7.77 -10.22
N HIS A 51 8.56 -6.50 -10.54
CA HIS A 51 9.76 -5.81 -10.05
C HIS A 51 9.83 -5.75 -8.54
N VAL A 52 8.69 -5.49 -7.88
CA VAL A 52 8.61 -5.50 -6.41
C VAL A 52 8.89 -6.90 -5.87
N VAL A 53 8.28 -7.95 -6.44
CA VAL A 53 8.53 -9.36 -6.05
C VAL A 53 10.03 -9.66 -6.12
N LEU A 54 10.66 -9.34 -7.26
CA LEU A 54 12.07 -9.64 -7.45
C LEU A 54 12.96 -8.87 -6.48
N ASN A 55 12.59 -7.62 -6.16
CA ASN A 55 13.34 -6.83 -5.20
C ASN A 55 13.21 -7.37 -3.77
N ASP A 56 11.97 -7.64 -3.35
CA ASP A 56 11.65 -8.06 -1.99
C ASP A 56 12.21 -9.45 -1.67
N THR A 57 12.44 -10.29 -2.69
CA THR A 57 12.90 -11.68 -2.54
C THR A 57 14.38 -11.91 -2.89
N THR A 58 15.16 -10.86 -3.17
CA THR A 58 16.56 -11.01 -3.59
C THR A 58 17.55 -10.08 -2.91
N ALA A 59 18.81 -10.51 -2.84
CA ALA A 59 19.87 -9.74 -2.18
C ALA A 59 20.22 -8.46 -2.94
N TYR A 60 20.30 -8.52 -4.27
CA TYR A 60 20.53 -7.32 -5.07
C TYR A 60 19.31 -6.37 -5.03
N GLY A 61 18.10 -6.93 -4.96
CA GLY A 61 16.88 -6.19 -4.70
C GLY A 61 16.91 -5.37 -3.40
N MET A 62 17.34 -6.00 -2.31
CA MET A 62 17.56 -5.31 -1.03
C MET A 62 18.63 -4.21 -1.10
N ALA A 63 19.67 -4.40 -1.92
CA ALA A 63 20.65 -3.34 -2.18
C ALA A 63 19.99 -2.15 -2.90
N LEU A 64 19.18 -2.39 -3.94
CA LEU A 64 18.43 -1.34 -4.63
C LEU A 64 17.54 -0.56 -3.65
N ALA A 65 16.80 -1.25 -2.78
CA ALA A 65 15.93 -0.61 -1.80
C ALA A 65 16.71 0.28 -0.81
N GLY A 66 17.81 -0.24 -0.25
CA GLY A 66 18.69 0.53 0.64
C GLY A 66 19.25 1.79 -0.02
N TYR A 67 19.79 1.66 -1.25
CA TYR A 67 20.33 2.79 -1.99
C TYR A 67 19.25 3.76 -2.47
N ALA A 68 18.03 3.31 -2.72
CA ALA A 68 16.92 4.17 -3.11
C ALA A 68 16.47 5.07 -1.96
N VAL A 69 16.38 4.52 -0.74
CA VAL A 69 16.14 5.31 0.48
C VAL A 69 17.25 6.32 0.70
N LEU A 70 18.50 5.91 0.57
CA LEU A 70 19.65 6.82 0.73
C LEU A 70 19.71 7.89 -0.37
N ALA A 71 19.35 7.57 -1.61
CA ALA A 71 19.31 8.55 -2.70
C ALA A 71 18.26 9.65 -2.48
N ARG A 72 17.17 9.35 -1.78
CA ARG A 72 16.13 10.34 -1.41
C ARG A 72 16.54 11.20 -0.23
N HIS A 73 17.25 10.63 0.75
CA HIS A 73 17.41 11.26 2.07
C HIS A 73 18.85 11.61 2.46
N ALA A 74 19.86 11.14 1.73
CA ALA A 74 21.28 11.40 1.98
C ALA A 74 21.94 12.23 0.87
N ASP A 75 23.27 12.35 0.90
CA ASP A 75 24.06 13.17 -0.04
C ASP A 75 23.89 12.75 -1.51
N SER A 76 24.16 13.68 -2.43
CA SER A 76 23.95 13.52 -3.88
C SER A 76 24.70 12.36 -4.54
N GLY A 77 25.73 11.80 -3.90
CA GLY A 77 26.46 10.62 -4.38
C GLY A 77 25.58 9.37 -4.49
N TYR A 78 24.57 9.23 -3.63
CA TYR A 78 23.69 8.05 -3.59
C TYR A 78 22.80 7.91 -4.82
N VAL A 79 22.37 9.02 -5.42
CA VAL A 79 21.63 8.99 -6.69
C VAL A 79 22.48 8.33 -7.77
N ALA A 80 23.75 8.72 -7.91
CA ALA A 80 24.65 8.12 -8.90
C ALA A 80 24.89 6.63 -8.62
N ALA A 81 25.07 6.24 -7.36
CA ALA A 81 25.23 4.84 -6.96
C ALA A 81 23.99 4.00 -7.31
N LEU A 82 22.79 4.50 -7.01
CA LEU A 82 21.53 3.84 -7.36
C LEU A 82 21.39 3.64 -8.88
N ARG A 83 21.72 4.67 -9.68
CA ARG A 83 21.69 4.56 -11.15
C ARG A 83 22.57 3.41 -11.64
N GLN A 84 23.76 3.29 -11.08
CA GLN A 84 24.69 2.24 -11.48
C GLN A 84 24.21 0.85 -11.04
N LEU A 85 23.59 0.72 -9.86
CA LEU A 85 22.95 -0.52 -9.44
C LEU A 85 21.85 -0.93 -10.41
N VAL A 86 20.97 0.02 -10.78
CA VAL A 86 19.89 -0.18 -11.76
C VAL A 86 20.46 -0.61 -13.12
N ASP A 87 21.50 0.07 -13.62
CA ASP A 87 22.15 -0.30 -14.87
C ASP A 87 22.77 -1.71 -14.83
N GLY A 88 23.18 -2.20 -13.65
CA GLY A 88 23.76 -3.53 -13.46
C GLY A 88 22.75 -4.68 -13.44
N CYS A 89 21.46 -4.40 -13.34
CA CYS A 89 20.40 -5.41 -13.25
C CYS A 89 19.24 -5.20 -14.21
N ARG A 90 19.32 -4.20 -15.11
CA ARG A 90 18.21 -3.78 -15.97
C ARG A 90 17.71 -4.93 -16.83
N ILE A 91 18.60 -5.63 -17.55
CA ILE A 91 18.18 -6.71 -18.45
C ILE A 91 17.51 -7.83 -17.64
N THR A 92 18.09 -8.21 -16.52
CA THR A 92 17.58 -9.28 -15.64
C THR A 92 16.20 -8.94 -15.08
N HIS A 93 16.02 -7.70 -14.63
CA HIS A 93 14.74 -7.18 -14.12
C HIS A 93 13.65 -7.17 -15.18
N GLU A 94 13.94 -6.57 -16.32
CA GLU A 94 12.96 -6.39 -17.39
C GLU A 94 12.60 -7.73 -18.04
N ALA A 95 13.56 -8.66 -18.15
CA ALA A 95 13.31 -10.02 -18.60
C ALA A 95 12.37 -10.77 -17.65
N PHE A 96 12.58 -10.67 -16.34
CA PHE A 96 11.71 -11.27 -15.32
C PHE A 96 10.28 -10.71 -15.40
N ALA A 97 10.17 -9.38 -15.30
CA ALA A 97 8.88 -8.72 -15.23
C ALA A 97 8.11 -8.89 -16.53
N THR A 98 8.76 -8.78 -17.71
CA THR A 98 8.10 -8.98 -19.01
C THR A 98 7.63 -10.41 -19.21
N PHE A 99 8.50 -11.40 -18.93
CA PHE A 99 8.13 -12.81 -19.10
C PHE A 99 6.98 -13.18 -18.15
N GLY A 100 7.12 -12.88 -16.85
CA GLY A 100 6.09 -13.19 -15.86
C GLY A 100 4.79 -12.41 -16.07
N SER A 101 4.83 -11.14 -16.50
CA SER A 101 3.59 -10.38 -16.72
C SER A 101 2.82 -10.88 -17.94
N LEU A 102 3.53 -11.20 -19.04
CA LEU A 102 2.90 -11.78 -20.23
C LEU A 102 2.32 -13.16 -19.93
N TRP A 103 3.00 -13.90 -19.09
CA TRP A 103 2.55 -15.20 -18.62
C TRP A 103 1.24 -15.14 -17.83
N LEU A 104 1.21 -14.29 -16.81
CA LEU A 104 0.12 -14.21 -15.85
C LEU A 104 -1.13 -13.56 -16.46
N VAL A 105 -0.95 -12.58 -17.35
CA VAL A 105 -2.05 -11.77 -17.89
C VAL A 105 -2.41 -12.16 -19.32
N GLY A 106 -1.41 -12.43 -20.15
CA GLY A 106 -1.58 -12.62 -21.58
C GLY A 106 -1.64 -14.08 -22.03
N ASP A 107 -1.51 -15.05 -21.11
CA ASP A 107 -1.35 -16.47 -21.44
C ASP A 107 -0.18 -16.72 -22.42
N GLY A 108 0.84 -15.85 -22.37
CA GLY A 108 1.96 -15.88 -23.31
C GLY A 108 1.68 -15.29 -24.70
N ASP A 109 0.56 -14.58 -24.92
CA ASP A 109 0.24 -13.96 -26.22
C ASP A 109 1.21 -12.82 -26.56
N LEU A 110 2.25 -13.14 -27.34
CA LEU A 110 3.23 -12.19 -27.85
C LEU A 110 2.63 -11.05 -28.69
N GLY A 111 1.38 -11.19 -29.14
CA GLY A 111 0.63 -10.11 -29.76
C GLY A 111 0.52 -8.87 -28.87
N LEU A 112 0.50 -9.05 -27.53
CA LEU A 112 0.46 -7.95 -26.56
C LEU A 112 1.76 -7.14 -26.51
N LEU A 113 2.89 -7.69 -27.00
CA LEU A 113 4.17 -6.98 -27.11
C LEU A 113 4.34 -6.27 -28.46
N ARG A 114 3.34 -6.34 -29.35
CA ARG A 114 3.44 -5.72 -30.68
C ARG A 114 3.57 -4.21 -30.54
N GLY A 115 4.65 -3.65 -31.11
CA GLY A 115 4.97 -2.22 -31.05
C GLY A 115 5.97 -1.86 -29.96
N TYR A 116 6.34 -2.81 -29.09
CA TYR A 116 7.27 -2.62 -27.98
C TYR A 116 8.54 -3.48 -28.20
N SER A 117 9.46 -3.00 -29.04
CA SER A 117 10.65 -3.79 -29.45
C SER A 117 11.54 -4.21 -28.30
N ASP A 118 11.69 -3.35 -27.29
CA ASP A 118 12.58 -3.60 -26.16
C ASP A 118 12.02 -4.72 -25.28
N TYR A 119 10.72 -4.66 -24.97
CA TYR A 119 9.99 -5.73 -24.26
C TYR A 119 10.02 -7.05 -25.01
N TRP A 120 9.92 -7.02 -26.34
CA TRP A 120 10.10 -8.24 -27.13
C TRP A 120 11.52 -8.82 -26.97
N GLY A 121 12.54 -7.96 -26.93
CA GLY A 121 13.92 -8.35 -26.63
C GLY A 121 14.04 -9.00 -25.25
N TRP A 122 13.53 -8.35 -24.20
CA TRP A 122 13.59 -8.85 -22.83
C TRP A 122 12.83 -10.17 -22.63
N TYR A 123 11.65 -10.29 -23.24
CA TYR A 123 10.90 -11.54 -23.26
C TYR A 123 11.70 -12.68 -23.88
N ARG A 124 12.30 -12.43 -25.06
CA ARG A 124 13.11 -13.42 -25.75
C ARG A 124 14.32 -13.80 -24.91
N ASP A 125 15.01 -12.83 -24.31
CA ASP A 125 16.16 -13.09 -23.47
C ASP A 125 15.77 -14.00 -22.27
N ALA A 126 14.62 -13.80 -21.63
CA ALA A 126 14.12 -14.76 -20.63
C ALA A 126 13.80 -16.14 -21.23
N SER A 127 13.00 -16.18 -22.30
CA SER A 127 12.52 -17.42 -22.93
C SER A 127 13.67 -18.30 -23.46
N ASP A 128 14.73 -17.68 -23.98
CA ASP A 128 15.91 -18.35 -24.55
C ASP A 128 16.81 -19.01 -23.50
N LEU A 129 16.60 -18.75 -22.20
CA LEU A 129 17.24 -19.56 -21.15
C LEU A 129 16.77 -21.02 -21.21
N VAL A 130 15.53 -21.26 -21.65
CA VAL A 130 14.87 -22.58 -21.67
C VAL A 130 14.20 -22.81 -23.04
N PRO A 131 14.97 -22.93 -24.13
CA PRO A 131 14.42 -22.83 -25.49
C PRO A 131 13.64 -24.06 -25.96
N HIS A 132 13.73 -25.18 -25.23
CA HIS A 132 13.17 -26.47 -25.62
C HIS A 132 11.77 -26.73 -25.06
N LEU A 133 11.32 -25.92 -24.09
CA LEU A 133 9.97 -25.99 -23.55
C LEU A 133 9.10 -24.92 -24.23
N PRO A 134 7.82 -25.23 -24.50
CA PRO A 134 6.85 -24.22 -24.92
C PRO A 134 6.83 -23.10 -23.91
N ASP A 135 6.59 -21.87 -24.37
CA ASP A 135 6.50 -20.74 -23.47
C ASP A 135 5.47 -21.05 -22.40
N HIS A 136 4.21 -21.35 -22.75
CA HIS A 136 3.03 -21.66 -21.88
C HIS A 136 3.16 -22.88 -20.93
N ASP A 137 4.33 -23.50 -20.84
CA ASP A 137 4.62 -24.56 -19.87
C ASP A 137 5.08 -24.02 -18.49
N ARG A 138 4.35 -24.34 -17.41
CA ARG A 138 4.69 -23.96 -16.03
C ARG A 138 6.11 -24.38 -15.62
N ARG A 139 6.68 -25.44 -16.21
CA ARG A 139 8.08 -25.83 -15.99
C ARG A 139 9.05 -24.76 -16.43
N LYS A 140 8.79 -24.14 -17.59
CA LYS A 140 9.65 -23.09 -18.16
C LYS A 140 9.66 -21.86 -17.26
N GLU A 141 8.50 -21.47 -16.75
CA GLU A 141 8.38 -20.39 -15.79
C GLU A 141 9.22 -20.63 -14.53
N LEU A 142 9.07 -21.79 -13.87
CA LEU A 142 9.86 -22.13 -12.67
C LEU A 142 11.38 -22.12 -12.93
N MET A 143 11.81 -22.58 -14.12
CA MET A 143 13.21 -22.58 -14.51
C MET A 143 13.75 -21.17 -14.76
N ILE A 144 12.97 -20.31 -15.41
CA ILE A 144 13.32 -18.91 -15.69
C ILE A 144 13.37 -18.12 -14.38
N GLU A 145 12.36 -18.25 -13.52
CA GLU A 145 12.32 -17.62 -12.20
C GLU A 145 13.56 -18.00 -11.39
N ALA A 146 13.87 -19.31 -11.29
CA ALA A 146 15.04 -19.79 -10.59
C ALA A 146 16.36 -19.23 -11.16
N ALA A 147 16.50 -19.18 -12.50
CA ALA A 147 17.69 -18.65 -13.16
C ALA A 147 17.89 -17.14 -12.89
N ILE A 148 16.82 -16.36 -13.01
CA ILE A 148 16.82 -14.91 -12.75
C ILE A 148 17.11 -14.64 -11.28
N ARG A 149 16.44 -15.36 -10.37
CA ARG A 149 16.68 -15.23 -8.94
C ARG A 149 18.12 -15.53 -8.59
N VAL A 150 18.73 -16.58 -9.16
CA VAL A 150 20.17 -16.86 -9.00
C VAL A 150 21.06 -15.70 -9.46
N CYS A 151 20.67 -14.98 -10.52
CA CYS A 151 21.42 -13.81 -10.98
C CYS A 151 21.34 -12.65 -9.97
N MET A 152 20.19 -12.46 -9.34
CA MET A 152 19.94 -11.42 -8.33
C MET A 152 20.46 -11.78 -6.93
N GLN A 153 20.83 -13.03 -6.69
CA GLN A 153 21.19 -13.57 -5.38
C GLN A 153 22.71 -13.67 -5.15
N SER A 154 23.47 -12.67 -5.60
CA SER A 154 24.93 -12.62 -5.43
C SER A 154 25.34 -12.25 -3.99
N ASN A 155 26.59 -12.56 -3.61
CA ASN A 155 27.19 -12.04 -2.38
C ASN A 155 27.53 -10.53 -2.45
N GLY A 156 27.18 -9.83 -3.55
CA GLY A 156 27.43 -8.41 -3.71
C GLY A 156 26.85 -7.57 -2.58
N LEU A 157 25.65 -7.91 -2.09
CA LEU A 157 25.03 -7.21 -0.96
C LEU A 157 25.91 -7.25 0.30
N ALA A 158 26.45 -8.41 0.67
CA ALA A 158 27.32 -8.54 1.83
C ALA A 158 28.56 -7.64 1.72
N ARG A 159 29.16 -7.54 0.53
CA ARG A 159 30.30 -6.65 0.28
C ARG A 159 29.92 -5.16 0.37
N LEU A 160 28.75 -4.79 -0.16
CA LEU A 160 28.25 -3.42 0.00
C LEU A 160 28.02 -3.08 1.48
N LEU A 161 27.53 -4.03 2.28
CA LEU A 161 27.32 -3.88 3.72
C LEU A 161 28.64 -3.79 4.51
N GLU A 162 29.68 -4.53 4.13
CA GLU A 162 31.04 -4.42 4.70
C GLU A 162 31.58 -2.98 4.55
N ASP A 163 31.30 -2.34 3.41
CA ASP A 163 31.62 -0.92 3.15
C ASP A 163 30.56 0.06 3.69
N GLY A 164 29.60 -0.44 4.48
CA GLY A 164 28.57 0.36 5.14
C GLY A 164 27.58 1.04 4.19
N LEU A 165 27.33 0.47 3.00
CA LEU A 165 26.53 1.08 1.94
C LEU A 165 27.04 2.47 1.53
N SER A 166 28.36 2.69 1.48
CA SER A 166 28.88 3.99 1.01
C SER A 166 28.50 4.24 -0.46
N ALA A 167 28.35 5.51 -0.86
CA ALA A 167 28.07 5.86 -2.26
C ALA A 167 29.13 5.33 -3.25
N GLY A 168 30.37 5.13 -2.79
CA GLY A 168 31.46 4.57 -3.59
C GLY A 168 31.53 3.04 -3.59
N ALA A 169 30.86 2.34 -2.66
CA ALA A 169 30.96 0.90 -2.50
C ALA A 169 30.53 0.12 -3.75
N TRP A 170 29.62 0.69 -4.55
CA TRP A 170 29.24 0.10 -5.85
C TRP A 170 30.44 -0.18 -6.76
N HIS A 171 31.47 0.67 -6.77
CA HIS A 171 32.65 0.46 -7.62
C HIS A 171 33.45 -0.79 -7.24
N ALA A 172 33.27 -1.31 -6.02
CA ALA A 172 33.86 -2.57 -5.58
C ALA A 172 33.11 -3.81 -6.12
N LEU A 173 31.89 -3.65 -6.65
CA LEU A 173 31.16 -4.74 -7.28
C LEU A 173 31.72 -5.05 -8.66
N GLY A 174 32.40 -6.19 -8.75
CA GLY A 174 32.81 -6.79 -10.01
C GLY A 174 31.62 -7.39 -10.76
N GLY A 175 31.82 -7.72 -12.05
CA GLY A 175 30.74 -8.28 -12.88
C GLY A 175 30.18 -9.61 -12.34
N ALA A 176 30.94 -10.35 -11.54
CA ALA A 176 30.46 -11.56 -10.87
C ALA A 176 29.28 -11.32 -9.90
N ASP A 177 29.11 -10.09 -9.42
CA ASP A 177 28.06 -9.69 -8.48
C ASP A 177 26.91 -8.94 -9.14
N ARG A 178 27.06 -8.56 -10.42
CA ARG A 178 26.06 -7.80 -11.20
C ARG A 178 25.07 -8.78 -11.86
N PRO A 179 23.75 -8.60 -11.69
CA PRO A 179 22.76 -9.53 -12.24
C PRO A 179 22.87 -9.71 -13.75
N ASP A 180 23.05 -8.64 -14.53
CA ASP A 180 23.09 -8.76 -16.01
C ASP A 180 24.31 -9.52 -16.51
N ASP A 181 25.46 -9.36 -15.87
CA ASP A 181 26.68 -10.13 -16.16
C ASP A 181 26.52 -11.61 -15.78
N ARG A 182 25.79 -11.92 -14.70
CA ARG A 182 25.47 -13.29 -14.26
C ARG A 182 24.45 -13.93 -15.20
N PHE A 183 23.46 -13.16 -15.66
CA PHE A 183 22.45 -13.58 -16.62
C PHE A 183 23.08 -13.96 -17.95
N GLY A 184 24.00 -13.13 -18.48
CA GLY A 184 24.80 -13.45 -19.66
C GLY A 184 25.66 -14.71 -19.49
N GLN A 185 26.22 -14.95 -18.29
CA GLN A 185 26.95 -16.19 -18.00
C GLN A 185 26.04 -17.43 -17.97
N LEU A 186 24.83 -17.32 -17.41
CA LEU A 186 23.87 -18.42 -17.43
C LEU A 186 23.52 -18.79 -18.87
N HIS A 187 23.19 -17.83 -19.73
CA HIS A 187 22.92 -18.09 -21.16
C HIS A 187 24.03 -18.89 -21.87
N GLN A 188 25.29 -18.67 -21.49
CA GLN A 188 26.42 -19.39 -22.08
C GLN A 188 26.62 -20.81 -21.54
N ARG A 189 26.06 -21.12 -20.36
CA ARG A 189 26.33 -22.36 -19.61
C ARG A 189 25.13 -23.29 -19.51
N VAL A 190 23.91 -22.75 -19.54
CA VAL A 190 22.70 -23.56 -19.55
C VAL A 190 22.57 -24.28 -20.89
N SER A 191 22.02 -25.48 -20.86
CA SER A 191 21.71 -26.27 -22.05
C SER A 191 20.41 -27.02 -21.82
N GLU A 192 19.81 -27.50 -22.90
CA GLU A 192 18.64 -28.38 -22.81
C GLU A 192 18.93 -29.60 -21.92
N GLY A 193 20.10 -30.23 -22.06
CA GLY A 193 20.49 -31.37 -21.22
C GLY A 193 20.61 -31.01 -19.74
N PHE A 194 21.04 -29.79 -19.42
CA PHE A 194 21.06 -29.29 -18.05
C PHE A 194 19.65 -29.17 -17.47
N TRP A 195 18.73 -28.50 -18.17
CA TRP A 195 17.36 -28.29 -17.69
C TRP A 195 16.56 -29.57 -17.59
N ARG A 196 16.67 -30.48 -18.57
CA ARG A 196 16.05 -31.81 -18.50
C ARG A 196 16.49 -32.58 -17.26
N LYS A 197 17.79 -32.55 -16.94
CA LYS A 197 18.32 -33.20 -15.74
C LYS A 197 17.83 -32.53 -14.46
N ALA A 198 17.86 -31.19 -14.40
CA ALA A 198 17.39 -30.45 -13.24
C ALA A 198 15.89 -30.69 -12.98
N TRP A 199 15.07 -30.75 -14.04
CA TRP A 199 13.65 -31.06 -13.92
C TRP A 199 13.38 -32.49 -13.47
N ALA A 200 14.13 -33.48 -13.96
CA ALA A 200 14.00 -34.86 -13.49
C ALA A 200 14.25 -34.96 -11.97
N GLU A 201 15.24 -34.21 -11.46
CA GLU A 201 15.51 -34.12 -10.01
C GLU A 201 14.34 -33.46 -9.26
N CYS A 202 13.63 -32.49 -9.86
CA CYS A 202 12.40 -31.92 -9.32
C CYS A 202 11.25 -32.93 -9.30
N GLU A 203 11.00 -33.64 -10.40
CA GLU A 203 9.97 -34.69 -10.48
C GLU A 203 10.18 -35.77 -9.43
N ASP A 204 11.42 -36.19 -9.20
CA ASP A 204 11.77 -37.13 -8.14
C ASP A 204 11.44 -36.56 -6.75
N ALA A 205 11.72 -35.26 -6.52
CA ALA A 205 11.46 -34.59 -5.24
C ALA A 205 9.97 -34.43 -4.94
N ILE A 206 9.11 -34.27 -5.96
CA ILE A 206 7.66 -34.10 -5.81
C ILE A 206 6.86 -35.30 -6.31
N ALA A 207 7.47 -36.48 -6.44
CA ALA A 207 6.89 -37.65 -7.12
C ALA A 207 5.53 -38.10 -6.57
N ASN A 208 5.24 -37.82 -5.29
CA ASN A 208 3.99 -38.18 -4.62
C ASN A 208 3.01 -37.00 -4.47
N SER A 209 3.25 -35.88 -5.15
CA SER A 209 2.42 -34.68 -5.08
C SER A 209 1.36 -34.67 -6.19
N ALA A 210 0.13 -34.25 -5.85
CA ALA A 210 -0.92 -33.97 -6.82
C ALA A 210 -0.53 -32.85 -7.82
N ALA A 211 0.38 -31.96 -7.40
CA ALA A 211 0.94 -30.90 -8.25
C ALA A 211 1.57 -31.44 -9.55
N LEU A 212 2.27 -32.58 -9.47
CA LEU A 212 2.92 -33.19 -10.63
C LEU A 212 1.89 -33.74 -11.63
N GLU A 213 0.78 -34.29 -11.14
CA GLU A 213 -0.32 -34.76 -11.98
C GLU A 213 -1.08 -33.59 -12.63
N ALA A 214 -1.36 -32.53 -11.87
CA ALA A 214 -1.93 -31.29 -12.41
C ALA A 214 -1.05 -30.70 -13.52
N LEU A 215 0.26 -30.69 -13.33
CA LEU A 215 1.21 -30.24 -14.35
C LEU A 215 1.20 -31.14 -15.60
N ARG A 216 1.20 -32.47 -15.44
CA ARG A 216 1.12 -33.42 -16.56
C ARG A 216 -0.18 -33.25 -17.35
N ALA A 217 -1.29 -32.99 -16.65
CA ALA A 217 -2.56 -32.67 -17.27
C ALA A 217 -2.49 -31.37 -18.06
N ALA A 218 -1.92 -30.30 -17.49
CA ALA A 218 -1.76 -29.00 -18.15
C ALA A 218 -0.84 -29.04 -19.39
N VAL A 219 0.17 -29.91 -19.41
CA VAL A 219 1.00 -30.15 -20.61
C VAL A 219 0.19 -30.76 -21.76
N THR A 220 -0.84 -31.56 -21.42
CA THR A 220 -1.70 -32.23 -22.41
C THR A 220 -2.88 -31.34 -22.82
N ASP A 221 -3.44 -30.61 -21.87
CA ASP A 221 -4.53 -29.65 -22.05
C ASP A 221 -4.15 -28.31 -21.42
N PRO A 222 -3.71 -27.33 -22.23
CA PRO A 222 -3.34 -26.00 -21.76
C PRO A 222 -4.44 -25.27 -20.99
N ALA A 223 -5.72 -25.63 -21.15
CA ALA A 223 -6.81 -25.03 -20.38
C ALA A 223 -6.72 -25.36 -18.88
N LEU A 224 -6.10 -26.48 -18.52
CA LEU A 224 -5.86 -26.90 -17.13
C LEU A 224 -4.62 -26.23 -16.52
N ARG A 225 -3.98 -25.28 -17.22
CA ARG A 225 -2.84 -24.53 -16.69
C ARG A 225 -3.19 -23.80 -15.40
N VAL A 226 -4.38 -23.21 -15.31
CA VAL A 226 -4.83 -22.48 -14.13
C VAL A 226 -4.85 -23.37 -12.88
N ASP A 227 -5.15 -24.67 -13.04
CA ASP A 227 -5.16 -25.63 -11.94
C ASP A 227 -3.77 -25.80 -11.33
N THR A 228 -2.69 -25.58 -12.09
CA THR A 228 -1.32 -25.67 -11.55
C THR A 228 -0.98 -24.59 -10.53
N TYR A 229 -1.85 -23.60 -10.34
CA TYR A 229 -1.71 -22.51 -9.35
C TYR A 229 -2.53 -22.73 -8.09
N ASP A 230 -3.16 -23.90 -7.94
CA ASP A 230 -3.86 -24.21 -6.69
C ASP A 230 -2.91 -24.06 -5.50
N GLU A 231 -3.39 -23.39 -4.46
CA GLU A 231 -2.65 -23.10 -3.24
C GLU A 231 -2.10 -24.39 -2.60
N GLU A 232 -2.83 -25.49 -2.72
CA GLU A 232 -2.42 -26.80 -2.18
C GLU A 232 -1.10 -27.30 -2.81
N TYR A 233 -0.76 -26.84 -4.02
CA TYR A 233 0.47 -27.19 -4.73
C TYR A 233 1.67 -26.32 -4.37
N GLY A 234 1.46 -25.21 -3.64
CA GLY A 234 2.49 -24.26 -3.25
C GLY A 234 3.77 -24.89 -2.68
N PRO A 235 3.69 -25.80 -1.68
CA PRO A 235 4.86 -26.45 -1.11
C PRO A 235 5.68 -27.29 -2.12
N ALA A 236 5.01 -27.93 -3.07
CA ALA A 236 5.67 -28.71 -4.11
C ALA A 236 6.41 -27.80 -5.09
N TRP A 237 5.80 -26.67 -5.48
CA TRP A 237 6.43 -25.68 -6.35
C TRP A 237 7.58 -24.94 -5.69
N GLN A 238 7.48 -24.64 -4.40
CA GLN A 238 8.59 -24.11 -3.61
C GLN A 238 9.78 -25.07 -3.61
N THR A 239 9.52 -26.36 -3.38
CA THR A 239 10.55 -27.42 -3.44
C THR A 239 11.23 -27.44 -4.81
N CYS A 240 10.46 -27.46 -5.89
CA CYS A 240 11.01 -27.41 -7.25
C CYS A 240 11.86 -26.15 -7.49
N SER A 241 11.38 -24.98 -7.08
CA SER A 241 12.07 -23.70 -7.26
C SER A 241 13.43 -23.67 -6.56
N GLU A 242 13.52 -24.15 -5.31
CA GLU A 242 14.78 -24.27 -4.58
C GLU A 242 15.76 -25.25 -5.24
N HIS A 243 15.25 -26.37 -5.76
CA HIS A 243 16.07 -27.34 -6.49
C HIS A 243 16.64 -26.73 -7.78
N LEU A 244 15.79 -26.11 -8.61
CA LEU A 244 16.21 -25.44 -9.84
C LEU A 244 17.19 -24.31 -9.55
N PHE A 245 16.94 -23.51 -8.52
CA PHE A 245 17.83 -22.45 -8.06
C PHE A 245 19.21 -23.01 -7.70
N ARG A 246 19.27 -24.07 -6.87
CA ARG A 246 20.55 -24.68 -6.45
C ARG A 246 21.35 -25.19 -7.64
N ARG A 247 20.67 -25.75 -8.65
CA ARG A 247 21.30 -26.24 -9.88
C ARG A 247 21.85 -25.10 -10.73
N ALA A 248 21.06 -24.05 -10.95
CA ALA A 248 21.49 -22.87 -11.71
C ALA A 248 22.63 -22.13 -10.98
N ALA A 249 22.58 -22.02 -9.66
CA ALA A 249 23.65 -21.44 -8.85
C ALA A 249 24.99 -22.17 -9.02
N GLY A 250 24.95 -23.50 -9.18
CA GLY A 250 26.13 -24.32 -9.45
C GLY A 250 26.83 -23.97 -10.77
N LEU A 251 26.11 -23.40 -11.74
CA LEU A 251 26.69 -22.91 -13.00
C LEU A 251 27.43 -21.59 -12.85
N LEU A 252 27.27 -20.85 -11.74
CA LEU A 252 27.93 -19.56 -11.52
C LEU A 252 29.17 -19.62 -10.59
N ALA A 253 29.55 -20.80 -10.09
CA ALA A 253 30.79 -20.96 -9.31
C ALA A 253 32.03 -20.57 -10.17
N PRO A 254 33.00 -19.78 -9.65
CA PRO A 254 33.33 -19.50 -8.24
C PRO A 254 32.63 -18.28 -7.60
N SER A 255 31.72 -17.60 -8.31
CA SER A 255 30.95 -16.50 -7.74
C SER A 255 30.00 -17.06 -6.68
N THR A 256 30.17 -16.67 -5.43
CA THR A 256 29.32 -17.11 -4.33
C THR A 256 27.91 -16.53 -4.52
N THR A 257 26.97 -17.41 -4.86
CA THR A 257 25.53 -17.15 -4.84
C THR A 257 25.04 -17.49 -3.44
N LEU A 258 24.25 -16.60 -2.82
CA LEU A 258 23.61 -16.89 -1.54
C LEU A 258 22.59 -18.04 -1.70
N ALA A 259 22.14 -18.62 -0.59
CA ALA A 259 21.01 -19.53 -0.60
C ALA A 259 19.74 -18.82 -1.16
N TYR A 260 18.72 -19.62 -1.52
CA TYR A 260 17.46 -19.15 -2.11
C TYR A 260 16.88 -17.93 -1.37
N ASP A 261 16.74 -18.03 -0.05
CA ASP A 261 16.30 -16.95 0.84
C ASP A 261 17.44 -16.30 1.64
N GLY A 262 18.70 -16.48 1.23
CA GLY A 262 19.86 -15.96 1.97
C GLY A 262 19.93 -14.43 2.05
N HIS A 263 19.05 -13.71 1.35
CA HIS A 263 18.90 -12.27 1.50
C HIS A 263 18.27 -11.91 2.85
N ARG A 264 17.42 -12.77 3.42
CA ARG A 264 16.70 -12.54 4.68
C ARG A 264 17.66 -12.29 5.85
N ASP A 265 18.80 -12.99 5.86
CA ASP A 265 19.87 -12.83 6.86
C ASP A 265 20.57 -11.46 6.80
N LEU A 266 20.40 -10.72 5.70
CA LEU A 266 21.06 -9.44 5.43
C LEU A 266 20.10 -8.24 5.53
N ILE A 267 18.77 -8.45 5.55
CA ILE A 267 17.78 -7.36 5.52
C ILE A 267 17.99 -6.40 6.68
N GLN A 268 18.08 -6.91 7.91
CA GLN A 268 18.26 -6.04 9.08
C GLN A 268 19.54 -5.22 8.99
N GLN A 269 20.61 -5.79 8.42
CA GLN A 269 21.88 -5.07 8.26
C GLN A 269 21.77 -3.93 7.23
N VAL A 270 20.97 -4.10 6.17
CA VAL A 270 20.66 -3.03 5.20
C VAL A 270 19.90 -1.90 5.89
N ILE A 271 18.88 -2.25 6.66
CA ILE A 271 18.07 -1.28 7.41
C ILE A 271 18.95 -0.51 8.38
N ASP A 272 19.71 -1.21 9.22
CA ASP A 272 20.61 -0.60 10.20
C ASP A 272 21.68 0.29 9.54
N ALA A 273 22.18 -0.10 8.37
CA ALA A 273 23.15 0.71 7.62
C ALA A 273 22.50 1.97 7.05
N ALA A 274 21.32 1.86 6.44
CA ALA A 274 20.58 2.99 5.88
C ALA A 274 20.20 4.00 6.97
N GLU A 275 19.64 3.54 8.10
CA GLU A 275 19.27 4.39 9.23
C GLU A 275 20.49 5.04 9.90
N ARG A 276 21.64 4.37 9.93
CA ARG A 276 22.88 4.97 10.44
C ARG A 276 23.38 6.12 9.57
N ILE A 277 23.26 5.99 8.25
CA ILE A 277 23.68 7.03 7.29
C ILE A 277 22.67 8.19 7.27
N ALA A 278 21.37 7.87 7.28
CA ALA A 278 20.29 8.84 7.20
C ALA A 278 19.25 8.58 8.30
N PRO A 279 19.46 9.01 9.57
CA PRO A 279 18.57 8.70 10.69
C PRO A 279 17.10 9.11 10.51
N GLN A 280 16.83 10.08 9.64
CA GLN A 280 15.47 10.46 9.23
C GLN A 280 14.72 9.35 8.47
N THR A 281 15.41 8.30 8.00
CA THR A 281 14.81 7.17 7.28
C THR A 281 14.39 6.03 8.19
N THR A 282 14.47 6.21 9.52
CA THR A 282 14.08 5.16 10.46
C THR A 282 12.69 4.62 10.17
N GLY A 283 12.63 3.30 9.99
CA GLY A 283 11.42 2.54 9.73
C GLY A 283 10.70 2.85 8.40
N ILE A 284 11.38 3.48 7.44
CA ILE A 284 10.97 3.48 6.03
C ILE A 284 11.11 2.07 5.45
N LEU A 285 12.26 1.43 5.69
CA LEU A 285 12.44 0.01 5.40
C LEU A 285 12.03 -0.80 6.62
N ALA A 286 11.34 -1.91 6.38
CA ALA A 286 10.99 -2.87 7.41
C ALA A 286 11.36 -4.27 6.94
N PRO A 287 11.92 -5.12 7.82
CA PRO A 287 12.06 -6.52 7.48
C PRO A 287 10.65 -7.11 7.29
N SER A 288 10.50 -7.99 6.30
CA SER A 288 9.29 -8.81 6.22
C SER A 288 9.14 -9.56 7.54
N THR A 289 8.02 -9.38 8.23
CA THR A 289 7.89 -9.79 9.64
C THR A 289 7.47 -11.24 9.82
N ASP A 290 7.14 -12.02 8.79
CA ASP A 290 6.50 -13.33 9.04
C ASP A 290 6.84 -14.45 8.04
N GLU A 291 6.70 -15.65 8.59
CA GLU A 291 6.52 -16.99 8.01
C GLU A 291 5.32 -17.10 7.04
N ARG A 292 4.94 -16.01 6.39
CA ARG A 292 3.78 -15.88 5.51
C ARG A 292 3.98 -16.67 4.22
N THR A 293 2.88 -17.18 3.67
CA THR A 293 2.90 -17.89 2.41
C THR A 293 3.20 -16.91 1.26
N VAL A 294 3.68 -17.42 0.12
CA VAL A 294 3.95 -16.62 -1.10
C VAL A 294 2.70 -15.84 -1.55
N GLU A 295 1.51 -16.31 -1.22
CA GLU A 295 0.25 -15.64 -1.56
C GLU A 295 -0.02 -14.41 -0.68
N ASP A 296 0.26 -14.49 0.62
CA ASP A 296 0.23 -13.35 1.53
C ASP A 296 1.22 -12.25 1.08
N GLU A 297 2.40 -12.65 0.59
CA GLU A 297 3.38 -11.73 -0.01
C GLU A 297 2.84 -11.09 -1.31
N GLY A 298 2.13 -11.87 -2.14
CA GLY A 298 1.48 -11.40 -3.36
C GLY A 298 0.37 -10.36 -3.11
N TYR A 299 -0.37 -10.51 -2.01
CA TYR A 299 -1.31 -9.49 -1.53
C TYR A 299 -0.57 -8.20 -1.18
N GLU A 300 0.50 -8.24 -0.37
CA GLU A 300 1.19 -7.02 0.12
C GLU A 300 1.82 -6.12 -0.95
N ILE A 301 2.10 -6.65 -2.15
CA ILE A 301 2.72 -5.88 -3.24
C ILE A 301 1.71 -4.95 -3.93
N ARG A 302 0.43 -5.33 -3.95
CA ARG A 302 -0.61 -4.64 -4.72
C ARG A 302 -1.10 -3.32 -4.10
N PRO A 303 -1.17 -3.16 -2.76
CA PRO A 303 -1.39 -1.87 -2.11
C PRO A 303 -0.25 -0.89 -2.35
N ARG A 304 0.91 -1.31 -2.84
CA ARG A 304 1.97 -0.36 -3.23
C ARG A 304 1.65 0.35 -4.55
N GLU A 305 0.49 0.08 -5.17
CA GLU A 305 0.02 0.79 -6.35
C GLU A 305 -0.28 2.26 -6.04
N ARG A 306 0.30 3.12 -6.86
CA ARG A 306 -0.11 4.50 -7.09
C ARG A 306 -0.81 4.57 -8.45
N LEU A 307 -2.13 4.73 -8.42
CA LEU A 307 -2.92 4.99 -9.62
C LEU A 307 -2.67 6.44 -10.06
N VAL A 308 -1.93 6.64 -11.15
CA VAL A 308 -1.65 7.97 -11.70
C VAL A 308 -2.81 8.41 -12.58
N ILE A 309 -3.51 9.45 -12.13
CA ILE A 309 -4.62 10.07 -12.84
C ILE A 309 -4.08 11.05 -13.88
N ARG A 310 -3.02 11.79 -13.53
CA ARG A 310 -2.31 12.73 -14.42
C ARG A 310 -0.83 12.79 -14.04
N THR A 311 0.01 12.90 -15.06
CA THR A 311 1.47 12.97 -14.88
C THR A 311 1.97 14.35 -14.45
N VAL A 312 1.19 15.40 -14.72
CA VAL A 312 1.47 16.77 -14.27
C VAL A 312 0.40 17.18 -13.26
N PRO A 313 0.76 17.39 -11.98
CA PRO A 313 -0.18 17.90 -10.98
C PRO A 313 -0.80 19.24 -11.41
N ARG A 314 -2.08 19.44 -11.13
CA ARG A 314 -2.77 20.68 -11.49
C ARG A 314 -2.22 21.85 -10.68
N GLU A 315 -2.03 23.00 -11.33
CA GLU A 315 -1.72 24.25 -10.60
C GLU A 315 -2.89 24.62 -9.69
N VAL A 316 -2.58 24.98 -8.45
CA VAL A 316 -3.56 25.39 -7.44
C VAL A 316 -3.20 26.74 -6.86
N ARG A 317 -4.23 27.55 -6.61
CA ARG A 317 -4.14 28.79 -5.85
C ARG A 317 -4.91 28.66 -4.55
N LEU A 318 -4.24 28.94 -3.43
CA LEU A 318 -4.90 28.96 -2.14
C LEU A 318 -5.46 30.35 -1.85
N ALA A 319 -6.71 30.39 -1.40
CA ALA A 319 -7.31 31.58 -0.82
C ALA A 319 -7.90 31.25 0.54
N GLN A 320 -7.80 32.18 1.48
CA GLN A 320 -8.52 32.06 2.76
C GLN A 320 -9.94 32.58 2.59
N LEU A 321 -10.94 31.87 3.12
CA LEU A 321 -12.34 32.31 3.05
C LEU A 321 -12.51 33.73 3.60
N THR A 322 -11.78 34.06 4.67
CA THR A 322 -11.76 35.37 5.34
C THR A 322 -11.15 36.49 4.49
N HIS A 323 -10.42 36.17 3.44
CA HIS A 323 -9.82 37.14 2.51
C HIS A 323 -10.63 37.31 1.22
N LEU A 324 -11.62 36.44 0.96
CA LEU A 324 -12.49 36.58 -0.20
C LEU A 324 -13.39 37.81 -0.10
N SER A 325 -13.61 38.47 -1.24
CA SER A 325 -14.58 39.56 -1.38
C SER A 325 -16.00 39.06 -1.05
N GLN A 326 -16.89 39.96 -0.62
CA GLN A 326 -18.28 39.58 -0.35
C GLN A 326 -18.98 38.98 -1.57
N THR A 327 -18.63 39.44 -2.78
CA THR A 327 -19.12 38.89 -4.04
C THR A 327 -18.64 37.46 -4.28
N HIS A 328 -17.36 37.17 -4.05
CA HIS A 328 -16.83 35.80 -4.18
C HIS A 328 -17.40 34.86 -3.12
N ARG A 329 -17.53 35.32 -1.87
CA ARG A 329 -18.21 34.53 -0.82
C ARG A 329 -19.65 34.24 -1.20
N ARG A 330 -20.38 35.25 -1.70
CA ARG A 330 -21.74 35.03 -2.19
C ARG A 330 -21.75 34.02 -3.33
N ARG A 331 -20.87 34.13 -4.32
CA ARG A 331 -20.78 33.18 -5.45
C ARG A 331 -20.55 31.73 -4.98
N LEU A 332 -19.61 31.51 -4.07
CA LEU A 332 -19.34 30.20 -3.47
C LEU A 332 -20.59 29.63 -2.77
N LEU A 333 -21.36 30.47 -2.11
CA LEU A 333 -22.54 30.08 -1.33
C LEU A 333 -23.85 30.08 -2.13
N SER A 334 -23.91 30.83 -3.24
CA SER A 334 -25.14 31.06 -3.99
C SER A 334 -25.32 30.10 -5.15
N ALA A 335 -24.36 29.22 -5.42
CA ALA A 335 -24.33 28.34 -6.60
C ALA A 335 -24.72 29.11 -7.88
N SER A 336 -24.23 30.34 -8.01
CA SER A 336 -24.60 31.21 -9.12
C SER A 336 -23.78 30.80 -10.35
N GLY A 337 -24.22 29.72 -10.99
CA GLY A 337 -23.62 29.03 -12.14
C GLY A 337 -24.36 27.72 -12.45
N ASP A 338 -23.80 26.88 -13.32
CA ASP A 338 -24.29 25.50 -13.56
C ASP A 338 -23.89 24.51 -12.43
N GLU A 339 -23.12 24.98 -11.45
CA GLU A 339 -22.65 24.18 -10.31
C GLU A 339 -23.81 23.84 -9.38
N THR A 340 -24.13 22.54 -9.26
CA THR A 340 -25.25 22.03 -8.44
C THR A 340 -24.86 21.69 -7.00
N TYR A 341 -23.59 21.89 -6.62
CA TYR A 341 -23.05 21.46 -5.34
C TYR A 341 -21.74 22.17 -4.96
N VAL A 342 -21.37 22.08 -3.67
CA VAL A 342 -20.06 22.47 -3.15
C VAL A 342 -19.31 21.20 -2.76
N TYR A 343 -18.06 21.07 -3.22
CA TYR A 343 -17.17 19.98 -2.83
C TYR A 343 -16.05 20.48 -1.93
N CYS A 344 -15.90 19.82 -0.78
CA CYS A 344 -14.85 20.06 0.19
C CYS A 344 -13.92 18.85 0.24
N ALA A 345 -12.63 19.07 0.06
CA ALA A 345 -11.61 18.06 0.28
C ALA A 345 -10.92 18.31 1.63
N VAL A 346 -10.74 17.24 2.39
CA VAL A 346 -9.91 17.25 3.60
C VAL A 346 -8.74 16.29 3.39
N ARG A 347 -7.53 16.84 3.40
CA ARG A 347 -6.27 16.11 3.19
C ARG A 347 -5.21 16.61 4.15
N PRO A 348 -4.24 15.77 4.56
CA PRO A 348 -3.01 16.28 5.18
C PRO A 348 -2.29 17.26 4.24
N ALA A 349 -1.65 18.30 4.78
CA ALA A 349 -1.00 19.31 3.95
C ALA A 349 0.10 18.75 3.04
N PHE A 350 0.87 17.75 3.51
CA PHE A 350 1.87 17.08 2.68
C PHE A 350 1.26 16.37 1.47
N ARG A 351 0.11 15.72 1.62
CA ARG A 351 -0.59 15.08 0.50
C ARG A 351 -1.06 16.09 -0.53
N LEU A 352 -1.53 17.26 -0.11
CA LEU A 352 -1.83 18.34 -1.05
C LEU A 352 -0.59 18.70 -1.88
N LEU A 353 0.57 18.88 -1.25
CA LEU A 353 1.83 19.22 -1.93
C LEU A 353 2.27 18.18 -2.97
N GLU A 354 1.95 16.91 -2.76
CA GLU A 354 2.27 15.85 -3.70
C GLU A 354 1.26 15.77 -4.84
N GLN A 355 -0.03 15.95 -4.54
CA GLN A 355 -1.12 15.80 -5.51
C GLN A 355 -1.34 17.04 -6.38
N PHE A 356 -0.82 18.20 -5.99
CA PHE A 356 -1.07 19.46 -6.66
C PHE A 356 0.20 20.31 -6.78
N GLN A 357 0.23 21.14 -7.82
CA GLN A 357 1.32 22.08 -8.03
C GLN A 357 1.01 23.42 -7.34
N PHE A 358 1.75 23.71 -6.26
CA PHE A 358 1.70 25.00 -5.56
C PHE A 358 2.95 25.83 -5.85
N THR A 359 2.79 27.15 -5.91
CA THR A 359 3.91 28.09 -6.10
C THR A 359 4.06 29.07 -4.94
N GLY A 360 5.27 29.60 -4.77
CA GLY A 360 5.53 30.75 -3.92
C GLY A 360 5.08 30.58 -2.44
N PRO A 361 4.25 31.50 -1.90
CA PRO A 361 3.81 31.48 -0.51
C PRO A 361 2.97 30.25 -0.13
N ASP A 362 2.13 29.74 -1.04
CA ASP A 362 1.19 28.66 -0.76
C ASP A 362 1.93 27.36 -0.46
N ARG A 363 2.94 27.04 -1.29
CA ARG A 363 3.82 25.89 -1.06
C ARG A 363 4.51 25.96 0.29
N LYS A 364 5.06 27.13 0.65
CA LYS A 364 5.73 27.35 1.95
C LYS A 364 4.76 27.28 3.14
N TRP A 365 3.49 27.59 2.94
CA TRP A 365 2.48 27.48 3.98
C TRP A 365 2.14 26.01 4.23
N LEU A 366 1.83 25.23 3.18
CA LEU A 366 1.55 23.79 3.31
C LEU A 366 2.75 23.01 3.86
N ASP A 367 3.97 23.34 3.42
CA ASP A 367 5.20 22.66 3.88
C ASP A 367 5.40 22.80 5.39
N ARG A 368 4.99 23.94 5.97
CA ARG A 368 5.05 24.17 7.42
C ARG A 368 3.98 23.41 8.20
N LEU A 369 2.85 23.10 7.58
CA LEU A 369 1.74 22.37 8.21
C LEU A 369 2.04 20.86 8.29
N GLY A 370 2.81 20.31 7.34
CA GLY A 370 3.19 18.90 7.32
C GLY A 370 1.97 17.97 7.34
N ALA A 371 1.76 17.26 8.45
CA ALA A 371 0.65 16.32 8.61
C ALA A 371 -0.70 16.96 9.01
N GLU A 372 -0.74 18.26 9.31
CA GLU A 372 -1.97 18.91 9.74
C GLU A 372 -3.07 18.82 8.65
N PRO A 373 -4.29 18.38 8.97
CA PRO A 373 -5.38 18.32 8.00
C PRO A 373 -5.84 19.70 7.54
N VAL A 374 -5.85 19.91 6.22
CA VAL A 374 -6.35 21.12 5.56
C VAL A 374 -7.74 20.83 5.01
N VAL A 375 -8.71 21.67 5.40
CA VAL A 375 -10.07 21.66 4.86
C VAL A 375 -10.16 22.74 3.78
N ALA A 376 -10.50 22.38 2.55
CA ALA A 376 -10.64 23.34 1.47
C ALA A 376 -11.84 23.04 0.58
N THR A 377 -12.61 24.07 0.23
CA THR A 377 -13.62 23.98 -0.82
C THR A 377 -12.98 24.18 -2.18
N ARG A 378 -13.45 23.45 -3.18
CA ARG A 378 -13.04 23.63 -4.57
C ARG A 378 -13.90 24.71 -5.22
N SER A 379 -13.27 25.58 -6.01
CA SER A 379 -13.97 26.54 -6.86
C SER A 379 -13.23 26.70 -8.18
N GLY A 380 -13.97 26.84 -9.29
CA GLY A 380 -13.41 27.07 -10.62
C GLY A 380 -13.84 26.03 -11.64
N ASP A 381 -13.80 26.42 -12.92
CA ASP A 381 -14.16 25.54 -14.03
C ASP A 381 -13.08 24.48 -14.24
N ALA A 382 -13.47 23.22 -14.38
CA ALA A 382 -12.58 22.07 -14.32
C ALA A 382 -11.56 22.02 -15.49
N ASP A 383 -11.86 22.72 -16.59
CA ASP A 383 -11.34 22.31 -17.90
C ASP A 383 -10.16 23.12 -18.47
N SER A 384 -9.78 24.30 -17.95
CA SER A 384 -8.71 25.09 -18.62
C SER A 384 -7.86 26.05 -17.77
N GLY A 385 -7.86 25.94 -16.44
CA GLY A 385 -7.09 26.86 -15.58
C GLY A 385 -6.62 26.29 -14.24
N PRO A 386 -5.86 27.09 -13.46
CA PRO A 386 -5.51 26.74 -12.09
C PRO A 386 -6.78 26.52 -11.26
N LEU A 387 -6.75 25.55 -10.37
CA LEU A 387 -7.84 25.26 -9.46
C LEU A 387 -7.76 26.21 -8.27
N ASP A 388 -8.85 26.91 -7.95
CA ASP A 388 -8.91 27.74 -6.76
C ASP A 388 -9.39 26.87 -5.59
N MET A 389 -8.55 26.77 -4.55
CA MET A 389 -8.88 26.09 -3.30
C MET A 389 -9.06 27.12 -2.20
N ILE A 390 -10.27 27.17 -1.65
CA ILE A 390 -10.62 28.10 -0.58
C ILE A 390 -10.51 27.36 0.75
N VAL A 391 -9.47 27.70 1.52
CA VAL A 391 -9.19 27.09 2.81
C VAL A 391 -10.22 27.55 3.85
N LEU A 392 -10.67 26.57 4.63
CA LEU A 392 -11.53 26.75 5.80
C LEU A 392 -10.70 26.57 7.07
N ASP A 393 -10.43 27.66 7.77
CA ASP A 393 -9.62 27.68 8.99
C ASP A 393 -10.38 27.12 10.21
N THR A 394 -11.72 27.22 10.21
CA THR A 394 -12.54 26.88 11.38
C THR A 394 -13.79 26.04 11.03
N PRO A 395 -14.25 25.19 11.97
CA PRO A 395 -15.50 24.44 11.85
C PRO A 395 -16.72 25.31 11.52
N ASP A 396 -16.77 26.53 12.08
CA ASP A 396 -17.86 27.49 11.87
C ASP A 396 -17.95 27.95 10.42
N GLN A 397 -16.84 27.97 9.68
CA GLN A 397 -16.86 28.32 8.26
C GLN A 397 -17.53 27.23 7.43
N LEU A 398 -17.22 25.96 7.69
CA LEU A 398 -17.92 24.83 7.05
C LEU A 398 -19.40 24.80 7.45
N ALA A 399 -19.70 24.98 8.74
CA ALA A 399 -21.07 25.08 9.21
C ALA A 399 -21.82 26.25 8.54
N GLY A 400 -21.15 27.38 8.32
CA GLY A 400 -21.67 28.54 7.60
C GLY A 400 -21.98 28.22 6.13
N ILE A 401 -21.11 27.46 5.45
CA ILE A 401 -21.35 26.98 4.09
C ILE A 401 -22.56 26.05 4.05
N ILE A 402 -22.63 25.07 4.95
CA ILE A 402 -23.76 24.14 5.06
C ILE A 402 -25.08 24.88 5.37
N ASN A 403 -25.04 25.88 6.25
CA ASN A 403 -26.22 26.68 6.59
C ASN A 403 -26.70 27.58 5.44
N ALA A 404 -25.77 28.06 4.62
CA ALA A 404 -26.08 28.92 3.48
C ALA A 404 -26.48 28.10 2.23
N ALA A 405 -26.06 26.84 2.17
CA ALA A 405 -26.48 25.91 1.13
C ALA A 405 -28.00 25.72 1.20
N THR A 406 -28.68 26.09 0.11
CA THR A 406 -30.13 25.85 -0.01
C THR A 406 -30.41 24.36 -0.23
N ASP A 407 -31.66 23.93 -0.15
CA ASP A 407 -32.08 22.56 -0.51
C ASP A 407 -31.65 22.13 -1.93
N ARG A 408 -31.21 23.07 -2.77
CA ARG A 408 -30.74 22.84 -4.14
C ARG A 408 -29.24 22.63 -4.26
N VAL A 409 -28.45 22.94 -3.24
CA VAL A 409 -26.98 22.90 -3.28
C VAL A 409 -26.52 21.94 -2.20
N ALA A 410 -26.10 20.74 -2.59
CA ALA A 410 -25.54 19.81 -1.62
C ALA A 410 -24.09 20.17 -1.29
N VAL A 411 -23.69 19.95 -0.04
CA VAL A 411 -22.29 20.08 0.40
C VAL A 411 -21.73 18.67 0.59
N TYR A 412 -20.81 18.29 -0.27
CA TYR A 412 -20.09 17.02 -0.20
C TYR A 412 -18.74 17.26 0.44
N VAL A 413 -18.37 16.39 1.38
CA VAL A 413 -17.06 16.44 2.03
C VAL A 413 -16.41 15.09 1.87
N ASN A 414 -15.21 15.06 1.31
CA ASN A 414 -14.41 13.85 1.24
C ASN A 414 -13.17 13.99 2.14
N VAL A 415 -13.05 13.10 3.13
CA VAL A 415 -11.97 13.14 4.13
C VAL A 415 -11.00 12.00 3.92
N SER A 416 -9.71 12.31 3.78
CA SER A 416 -8.65 11.31 3.81
C SER A 416 -8.70 10.53 5.13
N LEU A 417 -8.61 9.19 5.09
CA LEU A 417 -8.63 8.37 6.28
C LEU A 417 -7.49 8.73 7.24
N ARG A 418 -6.34 9.17 6.71
CA ARG A 418 -5.20 9.66 7.49
C ARG A 418 -5.54 10.84 8.40
N CYS A 419 -6.49 11.70 8.01
CA CYS A 419 -6.89 12.85 8.83
C CYS A 419 -7.55 12.44 10.16
N PHE A 420 -8.12 11.25 10.24
CA PHE A 420 -8.73 10.73 11.47
C PHE A 420 -7.70 10.32 12.53
N ALA A 421 -6.41 10.26 12.18
CA ALA A 421 -5.33 10.07 13.14
C ALA A 421 -5.22 11.25 14.12
N ASP A 422 -5.53 12.47 13.67
CA ASP A 422 -5.54 13.67 14.51
C ASP A 422 -6.87 13.79 15.27
N GLN A 423 -6.88 13.25 16.49
CA GLN A 423 -8.05 13.28 17.38
C GLN A 423 -8.49 14.68 17.78
N ARG A 424 -7.56 15.65 17.85
CA ARG A 424 -7.89 17.04 18.19
C ARG A 424 -8.61 17.70 17.03
N TRP A 425 -8.11 17.47 15.81
CA TRP A 425 -8.78 17.91 14.60
C TRP A 425 -10.16 17.26 14.48
N LEU A 426 -10.25 15.94 14.61
CA LEU A 426 -11.51 15.20 14.48
C LEU A 426 -12.57 15.69 15.47
N LYS A 427 -12.22 15.83 16.75
CA LYS A 427 -13.14 16.37 17.77
C LYS A 427 -13.60 17.79 17.45
N ARG A 428 -12.72 18.63 16.88
CA ARG A 428 -13.03 20.01 16.51
C ARG A 428 -13.97 20.09 15.30
N TRP A 429 -13.82 19.17 14.33
CA TRP A 429 -14.53 19.23 13.05
C TRP A 429 -15.73 18.28 12.94
N SER A 430 -15.96 17.39 13.90
CA SER A 430 -17.02 16.37 13.84
C SER A 430 -18.43 16.95 13.61
N ALA A 431 -18.82 17.97 14.38
CA ALA A 431 -20.16 18.53 14.33
C ALA A 431 -20.56 19.05 12.94
N PRO A 432 -19.76 19.89 12.24
CA PRO A 432 -20.10 20.27 10.87
C PRO A 432 -19.96 19.12 9.86
N LEU A 433 -19.03 18.16 10.06
CA LEU A 433 -18.88 17.02 9.15
C LEU A 433 -20.11 16.11 9.14
N GLN A 434 -20.73 15.87 10.30
CA GLN A 434 -21.97 15.08 10.43
C GLN A 434 -23.16 15.69 9.68
N ARG A 435 -23.13 17.00 9.42
CA ARG A 435 -24.19 17.73 8.74
C ARG A 435 -24.01 17.79 7.22
N ALA A 436 -22.86 17.35 6.72
CA ALA A 436 -22.55 17.29 5.30
C ALA A 436 -22.78 15.89 4.72
N ARG A 437 -22.76 15.77 3.39
CA ARG A 437 -22.70 14.46 2.71
C ARG A 437 -21.25 13.99 2.72
N LEU A 438 -20.92 13.17 3.71
CA LEU A 438 -19.55 12.77 4.02
C LEU A 438 -19.19 11.43 3.35
N SER A 439 -18.06 11.40 2.65
CA SER A 439 -17.34 10.18 2.27
C SER A 439 -15.92 10.22 2.82
N CYS A 440 -15.27 9.06 2.90
CA CYS A 440 -13.85 8.98 3.26
C CYS A 440 -13.03 8.45 2.09
N LEU A 441 -11.89 9.07 1.78
CA LEU A 441 -10.91 8.49 0.88
C LEU A 441 -10.08 7.47 1.66
N PHE A 442 -10.06 6.23 1.19
CA PHE A 442 -9.30 5.13 1.77
C PHE A 442 -7.85 5.19 1.25
N ASP A 443 -7.02 5.99 1.91
CA ASP A 443 -5.61 6.25 1.59
C ASP A 443 -4.64 5.63 2.62
N LEU A 444 -5.03 4.48 3.17
CA LEU A 444 -4.26 3.67 4.11
C LEU A 444 -4.07 2.26 3.54
N SER A 445 -3.11 1.51 4.05
CA SER A 445 -2.94 0.08 3.75
C SER A 445 -4.25 -0.72 3.98
N PRO A 446 -4.86 -1.32 2.95
CA PRO A 446 -6.13 -2.02 3.04
C PRO A 446 -5.98 -3.29 3.86
N PHE A 447 -4.91 -4.07 3.68
CA PHE A 447 -4.71 -5.30 4.44
C PHE A 447 -4.48 -5.04 5.93
N GLU A 448 -3.71 -4.00 6.28
CA GLU A 448 -3.55 -3.62 7.68
C GLU A 448 -4.90 -3.23 8.30
N GLN A 449 -5.76 -2.54 7.54
CA GLN A 449 -7.12 -2.21 7.98
C GLN A 449 -8.06 -3.40 8.02
N PHE A 450 -7.99 -4.32 7.05
CA PHE A 450 -8.80 -5.53 7.04
C PHE A 450 -8.43 -6.43 8.21
N ALA A 451 -7.14 -6.59 8.49
CA ALA A 451 -6.65 -7.33 9.65
C ALA A 451 -7.16 -6.67 10.96
N LEU A 452 -7.14 -5.34 11.03
CA LEU A 452 -7.71 -4.59 12.17
C LEU A 452 -9.21 -4.88 12.34
N TRP A 453 -10.02 -4.68 11.28
CA TRP A 453 -11.47 -4.88 11.33
C TRP A 453 -11.83 -6.32 11.68
N ARG A 454 -11.11 -7.29 11.12
CA ARG A 454 -11.29 -8.71 11.42
C ARG A 454 -10.97 -9.02 12.88
N ARG A 455 -9.82 -8.56 13.39
CA ARG A 455 -9.41 -8.73 14.79
C ARG A 455 -10.42 -8.12 15.76
N ASP A 456 -10.97 -6.96 15.41
CA ASP A 456 -11.92 -6.23 16.24
C ASP A 456 -13.37 -6.76 16.10
N GLY A 457 -13.62 -7.67 15.15
CA GLY A 457 -14.94 -8.26 14.87
C GLY A 457 -15.91 -7.29 14.21
N ASP A 458 -15.40 -6.28 13.50
CA ASP A 458 -16.22 -5.30 12.77
C ASP A 458 -16.83 -5.96 11.53
N ARG A 459 -18.13 -5.71 11.28
CA ARG A 459 -18.82 -6.17 10.06
C ARG A 459 -18.38 -5.32 8.89
N VAL A 460 -17.99 -5.94 7.78
CA VAL A 460 -17.59 -5.21 6.56
C VAL A 460 -18.55 -5.56 5.44
N ALA A 461 -19.17 -4.54 4.85
CA ALA A 461 -19.88 -4.66 3.58
C ALA A 461 -19.07 -3.92 2.51
N TYR A 462 -18.89 -4.53 1.33
CA TYR A 462 -18.11 -3.91 0.26
C TYR A 462 -18.77 -4.06 -1.12
N ALA A 463 -18.41 -3.18 -2.03
CA ALA A 463 -18.78 -3.29 -3.44
C ALA A 463 -17.66 -2.76 -4.34
N ILE A 464 -17.61 -3.26 -5.57
CA ILE A 464 -16.68 -2.81 -6.60
C ILE A 464 -17.46 -2.25 -7.79
N GLY A 465 -16.99 -1.16 -8.36
CA GLY A 465 -17.56 -0.54 -9.55
C GLY A 465 -16.50 -0.02 -10.50
N ALA A 466 -16.77 -0.06 -11.80
CA ALA A 466 -15.90 0.54 -12.80
C ALA A 466 -16.09 2.07 -12.84
N VAL A 467 -14.99 2.80 -13.00
CA VAL A 467 -14.94 4.26 -13.10
C VAL A 467 -14.41 4.62 -14.48
N GLY A 468 -15.16 5.39 -15.26
CA GLY A 468 -14.79 5.70 -16.63
C GLY A 468 -15.63 6.81 -17.26
N ASP A 469 -15.13 7.33 -18.39
CA ASP A 469 -15.85 8.27 -19.24
C ASP A 469 -16.31 7.54 -20.51
N ASN A 470 -17.54 7.81 -20.98
CA ASN A 470 -18.05 7.31 -22.27
C ASN A 470 -17.91 5.79 -22.48
N GLY A 471 -18.00 5.00 -21.41
CA GLY A 471 -17.92 3.54 -21.46
C GLY A 471 -16.51 2.96 -21.47
N GLN A 472 -15.45 3.77 -21.33
CA GLN A 472 -14.08 3.29 -21.13
C GLN A 472 -13.71 3.34 -19.64
N ALA A 473 -13.58 2.17 -19.00
CA ALA A 473 -13.16 2.09 -17.61
C ALA A 473 -11.69 2.49 -17.47
N ARG A 474 -11.41 3.53 -16.69
CA ARG A 474 -10.05 4.04 -16.40
C ARG A 474 -9.52 3.57 -15.05
N ALA A 475 -10.40 3.16 -14.16
CA ALA A 475 -10.08 2.71 -12.81
C ALA A 475 -11.25 1.87 -12.27
N ASN A 476 -11.04 1.23 -11.12
CA ASN A 476 -12.10 0.72 -10.28
C ASN A 476 -12.24 1.58 -9.02
N VAL A 477 -13.45 1.62 -8.48
CA VAL A 477 -13.71 2.04 -7.11
C VAL A 477 -14.10 0.82 -6.28
N LEU A 478 -13.45 0.63 -5.14
CA LEU A 478 -13.95 -0.21 -4.05
C LEU A 478 -14.58 0.70 -3.01
N ALA A 479 -15.81 0.41 -2.62
CA ALA A 479 -16.50 1.10 -1.54
C ALA A 479 -16.73 0.15 -0.38
N PHE A 480 -16.57 0.65 0.85
CA PHE A 480 -16.73 -0.11 2.08
C PHE A 480 -17.68 0.59 3.05
N ARG A 481 -18.47 -0.19 3.78
CA ARG A 481 -19.14 0.20 5.02
C ARG A 481 -18.68 -0.72 6.14
N VAL A 482 -18.34 -0.15 7.29
CA VAL A 482 -17.75 -0.87 8.42
C VAL A 482 -18.58 -0.65 9.68
N GLY A 483 -18.94 -1.74 10.35
CA GLY A 483 -19.84 -1.74 11.49
C GLY A 483 -21.23 -1.17 11.13
N ASP A 484 -21.77 -0.35 12.03
CA ASP A 484 -23.05 0.35 11.81
C ASP A 484 -22.87 1.72 11.12
N ASN A 485 -21.63 2.04 10.70
CA ASN A 485 -21.33 3.32 10.08
C ASN A 485 -21.88 3.39 8.66
N ARG A 486 -22.61 4.47 8.36
CA ARG A 486 -23.17 4.74 7.03
C ARG A 486 -22.22 5.45 6.08
N ILE A 487 -21.08 5.94 6.58
CA ILE A 487 -20.12 6.70 5.76
C ILE A 487 -19.40 5.74 4.81
N PRO A 488 -19.51 5.91 3.48
CA PRO A 488 -18.78 5.09 2.54
C PRO A 488 -17.28 5.44 2.57
N LEU A 489 -16.44 4.41 2.72
CA LEU A 489 -14.99 4.51 2.50
C LEU A 489 -14.72 4.16 1.04
N LEU A 490 -14.09 5.06 0.31
CA LEU A 490 -13.89 4.96 -1.14
C LEU A 490 -12.41 4.78 -1.45
N LEU A 491 -12.07 3.70 -2.14
CA LEU A 491 -10.74 3.40 -2.64
C LEU A 491 -10.78 3.41 -4.16
N LEU A 492 -10.04 4.32 -4.80
CA LEU A 492 -9.78 4.26 -6.24
C LEU A 492 -8.50 3.46 -6.48
N CYS A 493 -8.54 2.51 -7.40
CA CYS A 493 -7.41 1.63 -7.70
C CYS A 493 -7.47 1.13 -9.17
N SER A 494 -6.42 0.45 -9.65
CA SER A 494 -6.55 -0.26 -10.92
C SER A 494 -7.50 -1.46 -10.78
N PRO A 495 -8.01 -1.99 -11.90
CA PRO A 495 -8.83 -3.19 -11.85
C PRO A 495 -8.11 -4.43 -11.33
N VAL A 496 -6.79 -4.55 -11.54
CA VAL A 496 -5.99 -5.62 -10.97
C VAL A 496 -5.98 -5.53 -9.45
N THR A 497 -5.68 -4.35 -8.89
CA THR A 497 -5.70 -4.14 -7.44
C THR A 497 -7.09 -4.37 -6.88
N GLY A 498 -8.14 -3.91 -7.56
CA GLY A 498 -9.52 -4.15 -7.14
C GLY A 498 -9.91 -5.64 -7.14
N HIS A 499 -9.45 -6.41 -8.13
CA HIS A 499 -9.64 -7.85 -8.17
C HIS A 499 -8.91 -8.55 -7.02
N VAL A 500 -7.66 -8.17 -6.75
CA VAL A 500 -6.86 -8.75 -5.67
C VAL A 500 -7.50 -8.47 -4.30
N LEU A 501 -7.92 -7.23 -4.06
CA LEU A 501 -8.58 -6.86 -2.80
C LEU A 501 -9.93 -7.56 -2.61
N THR A 502 -10.74 -7.68 -3.66
CA THR A 502 -12.03 -8.41 -3.57
C THR A 502 -11.83 -9.90 -3.36
N ARG A 503 -10.81 -10.51 -4.00
CA ARG A 503 -10.43 -11.92 -3.76
C ARG A 503 -10.02 -12.14 -2.31
N TYR A 504 -9.13 -11.31 -1.77
CA TYR A 504 -8.74 -11.37 -0.36
C TYR A 504 -9.94 -11.26 0.59
N LEU A 505 -10.87 -10.33 0.34
CA LEU A 505 -12.07 -10.20 1.16
C LEU A 505 -12.94 -11.46 1.13
N ARG A 506 -13.07 -12.13 -0.03
CA ARG A 506 -13.87 -13.36 -0.15
C ARG A 506 -13.20 -14.56 0.52
N GLU A 507 -11.89 -14.68 0.39
CA GLU A 507 -11.14 -15.89 0.79
C GLU A 507 -10.59 -15.78 2.21
N GLN A 508 -10.02 -14.63 2.57
CA GLN A 508 -9.27 -14.42 3.82
C GLN A 508 -10.07 -13.65 4.87
N PHE A 509 -11.08 -12.88 4.47
CA PHE A 509 -11.99 -12.17 5.38
C PHE A 509 -13.43 -12.58 5.14
N VAL A 510 -13.72 -13.88 5.29
CA VAL A 510 -15.01 -14.52 4.96
C VAL A 510 -16.25 -13.88 5.59
N GLU A 511 -16.11 -13.11 6.68
CA GLU A 511 -17.18 -12.34 7.31
C GLU A 511 -17.54 -11.05 6.55
N ALA A 512 -16.70 -10.60 5.62
CA ALA A 512 -16.96 -9.48 4.74
C ALA A 512 -17.99 -9.87 3.67
N VAL A 513 -19.02 -9.04 3.49
CA VAL A 513 -20.14 -9.31 2.60
C VAL A 513 -20.09 -8.39 1.39
N GLU A 514 -20.14 -8.96 0.19
CA GLU A 514 -20.34 -8.17 -1.01
C GLU A 514 -21.80 -7.67 -1.07
N ASP A 515 -21.98 -6.35 -1.06
CA ASP A 515 -23.29 -5.69 -1.06
C ASP A 515 -23.27 -4.49 -2.03
N PRO A 516 -23.87 -4.62 -3.23
CA PRO A 516 -24.00 -3.53 -4.19
C PRO A 516 -24.69 -2.28 -3.62
N GLY A 517 -25.49 -2.41 -2.57
CA GLY A 517 -26.10 -1.30 -1.83
C GLY A 517 -25.08 -0.28 -1.31
N VAL A 518 -23.85 -0.73 -1.01
CA VAL A 518 -22.76 0.16 -0.56
C VAL A 518 -22.44 1.26 -1.59
N LEU A 519 -22.52 0.95 -2.89
CA LEU A 519 -22.39 1.95 -3.96
C LEU A 519 -23.74 2.58 -4.33
N ASN A 520 -24.80 1.77 -4.41
CA ASN A 520 -26.08 2.21 -4.97
C ASN A 520 -26.83 3.19 -4.05
N ASP A 521 -26.78 2.99 -2.73
CA ASP A 521 -27.50 3.84 -1.76
C ASP A 521 -26.97 5.29 -1.75
N ASP A 522 -25.68 5.46 -2.02
CA ASP A 522 -24.97 6.75 -2.00
C ASP A 522 -24.47 7.17 -3.39
N THR A 523 -25.11 6.66 -4.47
CA THR A 523 -24.65 6.83 -5.86
C THR A 523 -24.25 8.27 -6.18
N ASP A 524 -25.07 9.24 -5.81
CA ASP A 524 -24.80 10.66 -6.07
C ASP A 524 -23.54 11.17 -5.34
N LEU A 525 -23.37 10.86 -4.06
CA LEU A 525 -22.16 11.18 -3.27
C LEU A 525 -20.91 10.51 -3.86
N VAL A 526 -21.02 9.23 -4.19
CA VAL A 526 -19.92 8.43 -4.76
C VAL A 526 -19.50 9.01 -6.11
N VAL A 527 -20.45 9.25 -7.02
CA VAL A 527 -20.19 9.81 -8.35
C VAL A 527 -19.52 11.18 -8.24
N LYS A 528 -20.06 12.11 -7.43
CA LYS A 528 -19.43 13.42 -7.26
C LYS A 528 -18.03 13.34 -6.68
N THR A 529 -17.82 12.49 -5.67
CA THR A 529 -16.50 12.30 -5.07
C THR A 529 -15.50 11.77 -6.09
N ILE A 530 -15.84 10.68 -6.79
CA ILE A 530 -14.97 10.07 -7.80
C ILE A 530 -14.68 11.05 -8.95
N SER A 531 -15.67 11.82 -9.40
CA SER A 531 -15.45 12.84 -10.43
C SER A 531 -14.38 13.86 -9.99
N HIS A 532 -14.42 14.36 -8.75
CA HIS A 532 -13.39 15.28 -8.27
C HIS A 532 -12.02 14.60 -8.13
N LEU A 533 -11.96 13.38 -7.59
CA LEU A 533 -10.71 12.63 -7.49
C LEU A 533 -10.07 12.45 -8.87
N MET A 534 -10.82 11.95 -9.86
CA MET A 534 -10.35 11.65 -11.22
C MET A 534 -10.06 12.89 -12.08
N THR A 535 -10.66 14.05 -11.79
CA THR A 535 -10.47 15.26 -12.60
C THR A 535 -9.51 16.28 -11.99
N GLU A 536 -9.16 16.16 -10.70
CA GLU A 536 -8.34 17.17 -10.03
C GLU A 536 -7.03 16.63 -9.49
N GLU A 537 -7.04 15.45 -8.86
CA GLU A 537 -5.87 14.92 -8.15
C GLU A 537 -4.84 14.35 -9.13
N ALA A 538 -3.54 14.44 -8.79
CA ALA A 538 -2.49 13.88 -9.62
C ALA A 538 -2.51 12.35 -9.66
N PHE A 539 -2.72 11.75 -8.50
CA PHE A 539 -2.71 10.32 -8.30
C PHE A 539 -3.47 9.96 -7.02
N ILE A 540 -3.84 8.69 -6.91
CA ILE A 540 -4.33 8.06 -5.68
C ILE A 540 -3.31 6.99 -5.31
N ASP A 541 -2.77 7.04 -4.10
CA ASP A 541 -1.92 5.97 -3.59
C ASP A 541 -2.50 5.35 -2.33
N ILE A 542 -2.18 4.08 -2.15
CA ILE A 542 -2.59 3.27 -1.03
C ILE A 542 -1.37 3.08 -0.13
N ASP A 543 -0.83 4.21 0.31
CA ASP A 543 0.49 4.21 0.89
C ASP A 543 0.51 3.55 2.29
N ARG A 544 1.66 2.97 2.64
CA ARG A 544 1.96 2.66 4.03
C ARG A 544 2.04 3.98 4.79
N VAL A 545 1.74 3.94 6.08
CA VAL A 545 1.86 5.14 6.91
C VAL A 545 3.35 5.48 6.93
N GLU A 546 3.79 6.47 6.13
CA GLU A 546 5.06 7.14 6.39
C GLU A 546 5.08 7.45 7.89
N GLN A 547 6.11 6.97 8.58
CA GLN A 547 6.31 7.29 9.97
C GLN A 547 6.43 8.81 10.04
N LEU A 548 5.33 9.47 10.43
CA LEU A 548 5.33 10.88 10.74
C LEU A 548 6.25 11.06 11.94
N SER A 549 7.54 11.23 11.64
CA SER A 549 8.53 11.66 12.60
C SER A 549 8.01 13.00 13.11
N ALA A 550 7.60 13.01 14.38
CA ALA A 550 7.05 14.19 15.01
C ALA A 550 7.96 15.38 14.70
N GLY A 551 7.44 16.33 13.93
CA GLY A 551 8.16 17.53 13.56
C GLY A 551 8.81 18.14 14.79
N LYS A 552 10.10 18.51 14.66
CA LYS A 552 10.98 19.08 15.70
C LYS A 552 10.18 19.74 16.83
N ALA A 553 10.21 19.11 18.01
CA ALA A 553 9.67 19.69 19.23
C ALA A 553 10.25 21.11 19.43
N ASN A 554 9.38 22.12 19.41
CA ASN A 554 9.73 23.46 19.87
C ASN A 554 10.18 23.39 21.33
N ALA A 555 11.37 23.94 21.63
CA ALA A 555 11.97 24.46 22.88
C ALA A 555 11.64 23.88 24.29
N THR A 556 10.66 23.01 24.48
CA THR A 556 10.22 22.47 25.78
C THR A 556 10.72 21.05 26.04
N GLY A 557 11.56 20.51 25.15
CA GLY A 557 12.40 19.34 25.44
C GLY A 557 11.62 18.09 25.83
N ARG A 558 11.08 17.38 24.83
CA ARG A 558 10.98 15.90 24.77
C ARG A 558 10.30 15.46 23.46
N PRO A 559 10.98 14.61 22.68
CA PRO A 559 10.31 13.51 22.01
C PRO A 559 10.86 12.19 22.57
N LYS A 560 9.96 11.29 23.00
CA LYS A 560 10.29 9.86 23.02
C LYS A 560 9.94 9.34 21.63
N ASN A 561 10.89 8.65 21.01
CA ASN A 561 10.71 7.95 19.74
C ASN A 561 9.53 6.99 19.87
N GLY A 562 8.46 7.24 19.12
CA GLY A 562 7.31 6.37 19.00
C GLY A 562 6.94 6.33 17.53
N VAL A 563 7.07 5.15 16.93
CA VAL A 563 6.61 4.85 15.58
C VAL A 563 5.08 4.82 15.63
N TRP A 564 4.41 5.76 14.97
CA TRP A 564 2.95 5.74 14.87
C TRP A 564 2.55 4.92 13.65
N ARG A 565 2.18 3.65 13.84
CA ARG A 565 1.36 2.93 12.85
C ARG A 565 -0.07 3.48 12.96
N THR A 566 -0.48 4.27 11.98
CA THR A 566 -1.82 4.88 11.97
C THR A 566 -2.85 3.86 11.51
N LEU A 567 -3.35 3.07 12.45
CA LEU A 567 -4.57 2.28 12.29
C LEU A 567 -5.75 3.13 12.75
N VAL A 568 -6.79 3.24 11.92
CA VAL A 568 -7.95 4.09 12.19
C VAL A 568 -9.19 3.23 12.32
N ARG A 569 -9.81 3.22 13.50
CA ARG A 569 -11.15 2.68 13.67
C ARG A 569 -12.17 3.81 13.56
N LEU A 570 -13.01 3.77 12.52
CA LEU A 570 -14.20 4.61 12.40
C LEU A 570 -15.39 3.87 13.01
N VAL A 571 -15.71 4.13 14.28
CA VAL A 571 -16.86 3.49 14.94
C VAL A 571 -18.18 4.23 14.64
N GLY A 572 -18.13 5.26 13.79
CA GLY A 572 -19.28 6.07 13.40
C GLY A 572 -19.48 7.30 14.29
N PHE A 573 -20.59 7.98 14.04
CA PHE A 573 -21.04 9.15 14.80
C PHE A 573 -22.31 8.78 15.58
N ASP A 574 -22.28 8.90 16.91
CA ASP A 574 -23.46 8.78 17.76
C ASP A 574 -23.71 10.13 18.47
N GLY A 575 -24.59 10.95 17.90
CA GLY A 575 -24.84 12.32 18.37
C GLY A 575 -23.56 13.16 18.42
N ASP A 576 -23.27 13.77 19.58
CA ASP A 576 -22.10 14.63 19.81
C ASP A 576 -20.77 13.85 19.99
N ARG A 577 -20.79 12.51 19.92
CA ARG A 577 -19.61 11.67 20.18
C ARG A 577 -19.07 11.08 18.88
N VAL A 578 -17.77 11.32 18.66
CA VAL A 578 -16.97 10.54 17.72
C VAL A 578 -16.32 9.42 18.51
N LEU A 579 -16.65 8.19 18.18
CA LEU A 579 -15.89 7.04 18.64
C LEU A 579 -14.84 6.74 17.58
N ALA A 580 -13.63 7.27 17.79
CA ALA A 580 -12.43 6.82 17.09
C ALA A 580 -11.55 6.12 18.13
N ILE A 581 -11.25 4.84 17.91
CA ILE A 581 -10.31 4.08 18.73
C ILE A 581 -9.06 3.85 17.87
N VAL A 582 -7.93 4.34 18.36
CA VAL A 582 -6.58 4.05 17.82
C VAL A 582 -6.05 2.83 18.59
N PRO A 583 -5.21 1.95 18.00
CA PRO A 583 -4.86 0.64 18.57
C PRO A 583 -4.40 0.64 20.02
N ALA A 584 -4.72 -0.49 20.66
CA ALA A 584 -4.18 -0.91 21.95
C ALA A 584 -2.65 -0.86 21.93
N TRP A 585 -2.10 -0.33 23.02
CA TRP A 585 -0.69 -0.37 23.33
C TRP A 585 -0.32 -1.84 23.55
N ASP A 586 0.86 -2.24 23.10
CA ASP A 586 1.44 -3.51 23.50
C ASP A 586 1.53 -3.54 25.03
N SER A 587 1.03 -4.60 25.66
CA SER A 587 0.69 -4.67 27.09
C SER A 587 1.89 -4.54 28.04
N ASP A 588 3.11 -4.49 27.52
CA ASP A 588 4.35 -4.55 28.30
C ASP A 588 4.91 -3.18 28.71
N THR A 589 4.23 -2.07 28.36
CA THR A 589 4.73 -0.72 28.69
C THR A 589 4.06 -0.15 29.95
N VAL A 590 4.64 -0.40 31.12
CA VAL A 590 4.25 0.28 32.37
C VAL A 590 4.70 1.75 32.34
N VAL A 591 3.78 2.67 32.11
CA VAL A 591 4.05 4.12 32.20
C VAL A 591 3.75 4.61 33.61
N GLN A 592 4.78 5.09 34.33
CA GLN A 592 4.61 5.83 35.58
C GLN A 592 3.83 7.12 35.33
N THR A 593 2.73 7.30 36.04
CA THR A 593 1.89 8.50 36.02
C THR A 593 2.53 9.68 36.76
N PRO A 594 2.44 10.91 36.24
CA PRO A 594 2.48 12.11 37.06
C PRO A 594 1.06 12.66 37.29
N SER A 595 0.87 13.09 38.54
CA SER A 595 -0.21 13.86 39.17
C SER A 595 -1.29 14.55 38.29
N ALA A 596 -2.53 14.23 38.66
CA ALA A 596 -3.75 15.06 38.74
C ALA A 596 -4.52 15.45 37.44
N GLY A 597 -5.75 14.92 37.36
CA GLY A 597 -6.92 15.75 37.06
C GLY A 597 -7.56 15.65 35.67
N LEU A 598 -7.84 14.45 35.15
CA LEU A 598 -8.83 14.24 34.07
C LEU A 598 -9.56 12.89 34.26
N PRO A 599 -10.87 12.80 34.01
CA PRO A 599 -11.57 11.52 33.99
C PRO A 599 -11.12 10.71 32.76
N PHE A 600 -10.70 9.47 32.99
CA PHE A 600 -10.39 8.51 31.94
C PHE A 600 -11.20 7.24 32.17
N THR A 601 -11.60 6.59 31.08
CA THR A 601 -12.20 5.25 31.11
C THR A 601 -11.06 4.24 31.06
N ALA A 602 -10.82 3.51 32.15
CA ALA A 602 -9.86 2.42 32.18
C ALA A 602 -10.53 1.12 31.73
N LEU A 603 -9.95 0.42 30.77
CA LEU A 603 -10.24 -1.00 30.56
C LEU A 603 -9.26 -1.77 31.46
N MET A 604 -9.74 -2.33 32.57
CA MET A 604 -8.94 -3.27 33.37
C MET A 604 -9.17 -4.68 32.84
N ALA A 605 -8.10 -5.31 32.33
CA ALA A 605 -8.06 -6.76 32.21
C ALA A 605 -7.67 -7.32 33.58
N LEU A 606 -8.62 -7.97 34.26
CA LEU A 606 -8.29 -8.85 35.39
C LEU A 606 -7.88 -10.19 34.81
N GLU A 607 -6.61 -10.58 35.00
CA GLU A 607 -6.19 -11.97 34.84
C GLU A 607 -6.91 -12.80 35.91
N MET A 608 -8.00 -13.44 35.51
CA MET A 608 -8.42 -14.67 36.16
C MET A 608 -8.18 -15.80 35.18
N ASP A 609 -7.45 -16.81 35.64
CA ASP A 609 -7.06 -17.99 34.88
C ASP A 609 -8.25 -18.54 34.09
N GLN A 610 -8.11 -18.47 32.76
CA GLN A 610 -8.94 -19.13 31.76
C GLN A 610 -10.38 -18.61 31.55
N ARG A 611 -10.50 -17.34 31.12
CA ARG A 611 -11.32 -16.86 29.97
C ARG A 611 -11.53 -15.34 30.11
N PRO A 612 -11.37 -14.54 29.04
CA PRO A 612 -11.67 -13.11 29.12
C PRO A 612 -13.17 -12.88 29.26
N VAL A 613 -13.59 -12.29 30.38
CA VAL A 613 -14.96 -11.79 30.58
C VAL A 613 -14.98 -10.30 30.27
N ARG A 614 -15.94 -9.86 29.43
CA ARG A 614 -16.19 -8.44 29.18
C ARG A 614 -17.24 -7.93 30.16
N GLY A 615 -16.92 -6.86 30.88
CA GLY A 615 -17.85 -6.14 31.74
C GLY A 615 -17.55 -4.64 31.76
N THR A 616 -18.56 -3.83 32.03
CA THR A 616 -18.41 -2.39 32.21
C THR A 616 -18.50 -2.09 33.71
N ALA A 617 -17.44 -1.55 34.29
CA ALA A 617 -17.42 -1.10 35.67
C ALA A 617 -17.67 0.41 35.74
N TRP A 618 -18.45 0.83 36.73
CA TRP A 618 -18.63 2.25 37.06
C TRP A 618 -17.87 2.55 38.35
N VAL A 619 -16.98 3.52 38.29
CA VAL A 619 -16.22 3.99 39.46
C VAL A 619 -16.62 5.43 39.72
N ASN A 620 -17.20 5.70 40.90
CA ASN A 620 -17.37 7.06 41.38
C ASN A 620 -16.15 7.42 42.23
N LEU A 621 -15.50 8.52 41.88
CA LEU A 621 -14.55 9.17 42.77
C LEU A 621 -15.31 10.24 43.55
N ASP A 622 -15.44 10.04 44.85
CA ASP A 622 -15.97 11.07 45.73
C ASP A 622 -14.92 12.19 45.84
N ALA A 623 -15.34 13.44 45.59
CA ALA A 623 -14.40 14.55 45.33
C ALA A 623 -13.58 14.97 46.57
N ASP A 624 -13.93 14.47 47.76
CA ASP A 624 -13.43 14.97 49.04
C ASP A 624 -12.51 14.01 49.80
N SER A 625 -12.15 12.83 49.27
CA SER A 625 -11.10 12.00 49.88
C SER A 625 -10.26 11.24 48.86
N ALA A 626 -8.95 11.42 48.90
CA ALA A 626 -8.00 10.82 47.95
C ALA A 626 -7.65 9.36 48.27
N GLU A 627 -8.29 8.72 49.24
CA GLU A 627 -7.83 7.43 49.79
C GLU A 627 -8.81 6.26 49.69
N ASP A 628 -10.09 6.47 49.30
CA ASP A 628 -11.04 5.35 49.17
C ASP A 628 -11.62 5.25 47.74
N LEU A 629 -11.20 4.21 47.01
CA LEU A 629 -11.77 3.82 45.72
C LEU A 629 -12.96 2.89 45.97
N ARG A 630 -14.18 3.35 45.70
CA ARG A 630 -15.40 2.51 45.80
C ARG A 630 -15.90 2.11 44.41
N ILE A 631 -16.11 0.80 44.22
CA ILE A 631 -16.73 0.25 43.01
C ILE A 631 -18.22 0.08 43.31
N ASP A 632 -19.06 0.91 42.69
CA ASP A 632 -20.51 0.97 42.98
C ASP A 632 -21.34 -0.08 42.21
N GLY A 633 -20.73 -0.79 41.26
CA GLY A 633 -21.39 -1.89 40.57
C GLY A 633 -20.65 -2.39 39.34
N PHE A 634 -20.87 -3.66 39.04
CA PHE A 634 -20.31 -4.36 37.89
C PHE A 634 -21.46 -4.95 37.07
N MET A 635 -21.55 -4.58 35.79
CA MET A 635 -22.59 -5.12 34.90
C MET A 635 -21.94 -6.05 33.88
N MET A 636 -22.24 -7.35 33.98
CA MET A 636 -21.81 -8.35 33.00
C MET A 636 -22.80 -8.40 31.84
N SER A 637 -22.31 -8.33 30.61
CA SER A 637 -23.11 -8.58 29.41
C SER A 637 -22.79 -9.97 28.87
N GLY A 638 -23.63 -10.96 29.19
CA GLY A 638 -23.55 -12.34 28.68
C GLY A 638 -24.40 -13.29 29.53
N PRO A 639 -24.91 -14.41 28.95
CA PRO A 639 -25.62 -15.42 29.74
C PRO A 639 -24.67 -16.02 30.79
N LEU A 640 -25.07 -15.94 32.07
CA LEU A 640 -24.39 -16.67 33.14
C LEU A 640 -24.39 -18.17 32.80
N PRO A 641 -23.25 -18.88 32.88
CA PRO A 641 -23.27 -20.32 32.76
C PRO A 641 -24.06 -20.87 33.94
N THR A 642 -25.25 -21.41 33.66
CA THR A 642 -25.96 -22.25 34.61
C THR A 642 -25.26 -23.60 34.61
N ASP A 643 -24.27 -23.79 35.49
CA ASP A 643 -23.90 -25.13 35.89
C ASP A 643 -23.64 -25.20 37.40
N GLU A 644 -24.43 -26.04 38.05
CA GLU A 644 -24.40 -26.38 39.47
C GLU A 644 -23.19 -27.28 39.75
N SER A 645 -21.98 -26.74 39.68
CA SER A 645 -20.84 -27.43 40.26
C SER A 645 -19.68 -26.48 40.50
N LEU A 646 -19.73 -25.72 41.59
CA LEU A 646 -18.55 -25.22 42.30
C LEU A 646 -19.06 -24.62 43.62
N GLY A 647 -19.16 -25.49 44.62
CA GLY A 647 -19.42 -25.05 45.98
C GLY A 647 -18.20 -24.30 46.52
N LEU A 648 -18.35 -22.99 46.74
CA LEU A 648 -17.47 -22.23 47.60
C LEU A 648 -18.29 -21.29 48.49
N THR A 649 -17.90 -21.34 49.76
CA THR A 649 -18.48 -20.75 50.95
C THR A 649 -18.27 -19.24 51.02
N SER A 650 -19.22 -18.55 51.66
CA SER A 650 -19.13 -17.15 52.07
C SER A 650 -17.87 -16.85 52.89
N ASP A 651 -17.09 -15.84 52.51
CA ASP A 651 -16.69 -14.71 53.37
C ASP A 651 -15.65 -13.79 52.68
N ALA A 652 -15.86 -12.47 52.88
CA ALA A 652 -15.08 -11.26 52.54
C ALA A 652 -15.16 -10.71 51.10
#